data_AF-Q4A9K8-F1
#
_entry.id   AF-Q4A9K8-F1
#
_cell.length_a   1.000
_cell.length_b   1.000
_cell.length_c   1.000
_cell.angle_alpha   90.00
_cell.angle_beta   90.00
_cell.angle_gamma   90.00
#
_symmetry.space_group_name_H-M   'P 1'
#
loop_
_entity.id
_entity.type
_entity.pdbx_description
1 polymer ?
#
loop_
_entity_poly.entity_id
_entity_poly.type
_entity_poly.pdbx_seq_one_letter_code
_entity_poly.pdbx_strand_id
1 'polypeptide(L)'
;MYKKQKNRKNKLIFSRFFPFLTFSPLFFLTSAINYSQKEIISQEKPQTDNDKGQAGQSNQEKNGEKDQKKADADPKKDPTPITNEDLKKNQAWWESKKEEFIDRFIGQVDNDIKAKLADINAKNKDNVEERLQQSFFWIQLRYYFQKNREGIKKDPRKYGLNIISPFAFANNLKLKRGDVTFDKENYQGLEWGNNQNDDYAKIQGVKTDKVLDVPNTLKGQEFEERIKTYFKGLESGYKQYLFKEEEFPVYKKNFNLNLDRESIDDKENILLASKPMGKEGVSTWNDWIKNYFEKQSLLLDFSLNQLPNPSSSKSEIEQINLAIKKITKQNPPQISEKPEFEVRIAPDLPPIVAPEYTNLSVSEIINLYNSASQEKKSEIFFFLNPLNSRFKYNIESISETDGKIKARIKITDFVNKVRESSDKKKYEKVYESLQYDDFEGASPWQRQAITTNLYHSNLGVTAVIDNFFETVNVNDQFSFDQIRYYSPGSQTTIYNFFYLLTKVFYNQDFLEAQKKMAREYINSSLSSVFSASQFQFLSYLKKSEIDNNKAWLHYYLIYFINLYVLQEKFNRAKQTISELDGKAESSSEAAKQLDATLEKLNLTREDINRFFAQAHEKIALFHNESYKLTSNLVNSFLKMTKLGREINQLSQILGQIAYFAQKDENKDQNSAGQSQDSGNAVQNFADLIQEYKLANTSKWLEDNLLYLIIGTISGILITLTVFLRRIIYKRKQNLVSQKNKGDQ
;
A
#
# COMPACT_ATOMS: atom_id res chain seq x y z
N MET A 1 -55.14 19.64 65.44
CA MET A 1 -54.71 18.25 65.71
C MET A 1 -53.23 18.12 65.35
N TYR A 2 -52.44 17.64 66.31
CA TYR A 2 -51.05 17.17 66.29
C TYR A 2 -49.93 17.80 65.41
N LYS A 3 -48.92 18.26 66.16
CA LYS A 3 -47.52 18.55 65.81
C LYS A 3 -46.81 17.36 65.13
N LYS A 4 -45.91 17.66 64.18
CA LYS A 4 -44.43 17.54 64.29
C LYS A 4 -43.82 18.15 63.01
N GLN A 5 -43.12 19.30 63.07
CA GLN A 5 -41.69 19.45 63.42
C GLN A 5 -40.78 18.48 62.64
N LYS A 6 -39.71 18.88 61.95
CA LYS A 6 -38.89 20.09 62.09
C LYS A 6 -37.91 20.18 60.91
N ASN A 7 -37.72 21.42 60.43
CA ASN A 7 -36.45 22.10 60.13
C ASN A 7 -35.45 21.51 59.11
N ARG A 8 -34.71 22.32 58.32
CA ARG A 8 -34.59 23.77 58.04
C ARG A 8 -33.67 23.88 56.81
N LYS A 9 -34.00 24.70 55.78
CA LYS A 9 -33.55 26.10 55.57
C LYS A 9 -32.01 26.22 55.43
N ASN A 10 -31.44 26.67 54.30
CA ASN A 10 -31.46 28.04 53.73
C ASN A 10 -30.79 27.96 52.32
N LYS A 11 -31.30 28.43 51.16
CA LYS A 11 -31.68 29.81 50.70
C LYS A 11 -30.59 30.84 51.04
N LEU A 12 -30.04 31.70 50.18
CA LEU A 12 -30.39 32.33 48.89
C LEU A 12 -29.07 33.04 48.43
N ILE A 13 -28.65 32.99 47.16
CA ILE A 13 -28.90 33.96 46.06
C ILE A 13 -28.10 35.28 46.11
N PHE A 14 -27.23 35.43 45.09
CA PHE A 14 -26.91 36.56 44.21
C PHE A 14 -26.65 37.98 44.77
N SER A 15 -25.56 38.62 44.33
CA SER A 15 -25.58 39.44 43.09
C SER A 15 -24.21 40.00 42.65
N ARG A 16 -24.02 39.94 41.33
CA ARG A 16 -23.23 40.74 40.36
C ARG A 16 -22.20 41.77 40.84
N PHE A 17 -21.00 41.69 40.26
CA PHE A 17 -20.29 42.80 39.60
C PHE A 17 -19.42 42.24 38.44
N PHE A 18 -19.61 42.77 37.23
CA PHE A 18 -18.68 42.71 36.08
C PHE A 18 -18.16 44.16 35.90
N PRO A 19 -16.97 44.43 35.32
CA PRO A 19 -16.84 44.33 33.85
C PRO A 19 -15.40 44.12 33.27
N PHE A 20 -15.38 43.88 31.94
CA PHE A 20 -14.29 44.05 30.96
C PHE A 20 -12.86 43.54 31.25
N LEU A 21 -12.49 42.47 30.55
CA LEU A 21 -11.20 42.38 29.84
C LEU A 21 -11.45 41.68 28.50
N THR A 22 -11.56 42.51 27.47
CA THR A 22 -11.44 42.15 26.07
C THR A 22 -10.02 41.62 25.82
N PHE A 23 -9.88 40.35 25.49
CA PHE A 23 -8.77 39.88 24.67
C PHE A 23 -9.34 39.46 23.31
N SER A 24 -9.11 40.32 22.33
CA SER A 24 -9.26 40.04 20.90
C SER A 24 -8.45 38.81 20.48
N PRO A 25 -8.79 38.18 19.33
CA PRO A 25 -8.08 37.02 18.83
C PRO A 25 -6.74 37.46 18.23
N LEU A 26 -5.65 37.24 18.96
CA LEU A 26 -4.29 37.39 18.45
C LEU A 26 -3.55 36.08 18.73
N PHE A 27 -3.76 35.08 17.87
CA PHE A 27 -2.76 34.05 17.59
C PHE A 27 -2.91 33.60 16.12
N PHE A 28 -2.71 34.54 15.21
CA PHE A 28 -1.88 34.25 14.05
C PHE A 28 -0.43 34.26 14.54
N LEU A 29 0.05 33.12 15.03
CA LEU A 29 1.48 32.86 14.97
C LEU A 29 1.73 32.20 13.62
N THR A 30 2.16 33.03 12.68
CA THR A 30 2.99 32.63 11.57
C THR A 30 4.19 31.89 12.13
N SER A 31 4.19 30.56 12.11
CA SER A 31 5.46 29.82 12.07
C SER A 31 6.01 29.98 10.66
N ALA A 32 6.56 31.16 10.40
CA ALA A 32 7.65 31.32 9.46
C ALA A 32 8.81 30.51 10.04
N ILE A 33 8.85 29.22 9.70
CA ILE A 33 10.09 28.46 9.78
C ILE A 33 10.96 29.08 8.70
N ASN A 34 11.97 29.84 9.13
CA ASN A 34 13.07 30.24 8.26
C ASN A 34 13.66 28.96 7.68
N TYR A 35 13.29 28.62 6.45
CA TYR A 35 14.09 27.75 5.63
C TYR A 35 15.39 28.49 5.36
N SER A 36 16.45 28.07 6.04
CA SER A 36 17.80 28.36 5.61
C SER A 36 17.92 27.84 4.17
N GLN A 37 18.16 28.75 3.23
CA GLN A 37 18.63 28.41 1.90
C GLN A 37 19.90 27.58 2.08
N LYS A 38 19.81 26.28 1.81
CA LYS A 38 21.00 25.45 1.69
C LYS A 38 21.65 25.84 0.37
N GLU A 39 22.71 26.63 0.46
CA GLU A 39 23.60 26.94 -0.64
C GLU A 39 24.02 25.64 -1.32
N ILE A 40 23.85 25.61 -2.64
CA ILE A 40 24.41 24.59 -3.52
C ILE A 40 25.92 24.83 -3.53
N ILE A 41 26.67 24.08 -2.71
CA ILE A 41 28.12 24.03 -2.77
C ILE A 41 28.55 22.80 -3.57
N SER A 42 29.23 23.12 -4.66
CA SER A 42 30.03 22.35 -5.60
C SER A 42 30.56 20.98 -5.14
N GLN A 43 30.40 20.01 -6.05
CA GLN A 43 31.02 18.69 -6.00
C GLN A 43 32.56 18.79 -5.98
N GLU A 44 33.20 18.24 -4.96
CA GLU A 44 34.62 17.90 -4.98
C GLU A 44 34.85 16.64 -5.84
N LYS A 45 35.84 16.74 -6.75
CA LYS A 45 36.37 15.67 -7.59
C LYS A 45 37.07 14.60 -6.75
N PRO A 46 36.98 13.31 -7.11
CA PRO A 46 38.04 12.36 -6.82
C PRO A 46 39.20 12.59 -7.80
N GLN A 47 40.39 12.81 -7.24
CA GLN A 47 41.67 12.82 -7.95
C GLN A 47 41.91 11.49 -8.68
N THR A 48 42.30 11.62 -9.93
CA THR A 48 43.09 10.64 -10.67
C THR A 48 44.46 10.49 -10.03
N ASP A 49 44.93 9.25 -9.85
CA ASP A 49 46.34 8.93 -10.02
C ASP A 49 46.48 7.64 -10.82
N ASN A 50 47.21 7.79 -11.94
CA ASN A 50 47.82 6.72 -12.71
C ASN A 50 48.92 6.08 -11.84
N ASP A 51 49.26 4.81 -12.04
CA ASP A 51 50.25 4.43 -13.06
C ASP A 51 50.76 2.98 -12.86
N LYS A 52 51.26 2.42 -13.98
CA LYS A 52 52.03 1.15 -14.17
C LYS A 52 51.19 -0.13 -14.23
N GLY A 53 51.07 -0.85 -15.34
CA GLY A 53 51.88 -0.92 -16.55
C GLY A 53 52.65 -2.25 -16.59
N GLN A 54 52.23 -3.18 -17.44
CA GLN A 54 53.03 -4.18 -18.19
C GLN A 54 52.05 -5.09 -18.94
N ALA A 55 51.96 -4.98 -20.26
CA ALA A 55 52.84 -5.57 -21.27
C ALA A 55 52.29 -6.95 -21.68
N GLY A 56 52.06 -7.08 -22.99
CA GLY A 56 51.19 -8.10 -23.55
C GLY A 56 51.86 -9.44 -23.80
N GLN A 57 51.05 -10.37 -24.31
CA GLN A 57 51.49 -11.35 -25.29
C GLN A 57 50.28 -11.98 -26.00
N SER A 58 50.48 -12.17 -27.30
CA SER A 58 49.53 -12.74 -28.25
C SER A 58 49.47 -14.27 -28.16
N ASN A 59 48.39 -14.78 -28.75
CA ASN A 59 48.29 -15.98 -29.59
C ASN A 59 47.86 -17.33 -28.99
N GLN A 60 46.91 -17.88 -29.76
CA GLN A 60 46.71 -19.26 -30.19
C GLN A 60 45.71 -20.15 -29.46
N GLU A 61 44.69 -20.48 -30.26
CA GLU A 61 43.86 -21.68 -30.25
C GLU A 61 44.55 -22.93 -29.72
N LYS A 62 43.80 -23.72 -28.94
CA LYS A 62 43.78 -25.18 -29.08
C LYS A 62 42.53 -25.79 -28.43
N ASN A 63 41.80 -26.56 -29.24
CA ASN A 63 40.85 -27.57 -28.82
C ASN A 63 41.49 -28.53 -27.80
N GLY A 64 40.71 -28.95 -26.81
CA GLY A 64 41.13 -29.89 -25.80
C GLY A 64 39.98 -30.29 -24.87
N GLU A 65 39.16 -31.21 -25.38
CA GLU A 65 38.29 -32.13 -24.65
C GLU A 65 38.90 -32.54 -23.29
N LYS A 66 38.18 -32.26 -22.18
CA LYS A 66 38.44 -32.87 -20.88
C LYS A 66 37.15 -33.09 -20.09
N ASP A 67 36.79 -34.37 -20.04
CA ASP A 67 36.15 -35.10 -18.95
C ASP A 67 35.87 -34.30 -17.67
N GLN A 68 34.59 -33.98 -17.46
CA GLN A 68 34.06 -33.78 -16.11
C GLN A 68 33.57 -35.12 -15.56
N LYS A 69 34.32 -35.62 -14.57
CA LYS A 69 33.92 -36.70 -13.68
C LYS A 69 32.52 -36.43 -13.12
N LYS A 70 31.58 -37.32 -13.45
CA LYS A 70 30.31 -37.48 -12.76
C LYS A 70 30.60 -37.72 -11.27
N ALA A 71 30.09 -36.85 -10.42
CA ALA A 71 29.75 -37.23 -9.06
C ALA A 71 28.49 -38.10 -9.15
N ASP A 72 28.56 -39.30 -8.57
CA ASP A 72 27.46 -40.27 -8.51
C ASP A 72 26.21 -39.63 -7.88
N ALA A 73 25.23 -39.33 -8.73
CA ALA A 73 23.85 -39.20 -8.31
C ALA A 73 23.22 -40.58 -8.44
N ASP A 74 22.83 -41.14 -7.30
CA ASP A 74 21.98 -42.33 -7.19
C ASP A 74 20.82 -42.23 -8.20
N PRO A 75 20.56 -43.24 -9.06
CA PRO A 75 19.51 -43.15 -10.06
C PRO A 75 18.14 -43.09 -9.38
N LYS A 76 17.47 -41.93 -9.49
CA LYS A 76 16.03 -41.82 -9.19
C LYS A 76 15.29 -42.89 -10.00
N LYS A 77 14.77 -43.92 -9.33
CA LYS A 77 13.87 -44.91 -9.92
C LYS A 77 12.68 -44.18 -10.55
N ASP A 78 12.42 -44.43 -11.82
CA ASP A 78 11.18 -44.00 -12.46
C ASP A 78 9.97 -44.55 -11.67
N PRO A 79 8.95 -43.72 -11.39
CA PRO A 79 7.81 -44.14 -10.61
C PRO A 79 7.03 -45.26 -11.32
N THR A 80 6.81 -46.37 -10.61
CA THR A 80 6.11 -47.55 -11.15
C THR A 80 4.63 -47.26 -11.40
N PRO A 81 4.06 -47.63 -12.56
CA PRO A 81 2.63 -47.54 -12.83
C PRO A 81 1.76 -48.28 -11.80
N ILE A 82 0.53 -47.81 -11.60
CA ILE A 82 -0.46 -48.46 -10.72
C ILE A 82 -1.04 -49.73 -11.36
N THR A 83 -1.43 -50.69 -10.53
CA THR A 83 -2.14 -51.91 -10.95
C THR A 83 -3.67 -51.76 -10.84
N ASN A 84 -4.43 -52.72 -11.35
CA ASN A 84 -5.88 -52.79 -11.16
C ASN A 84 -6.28 -52.88 -9.67
N GLU A 85 -5.45 -53.49 -8.83
CA GLU A 85 -5.70 -53.59 -7.39
C GLU A 85 -5.48 -52.23 -6.70
N ASP A 86 -4.43 -51.51 -7.08
CA ASP A 86 -4.17 -50.15 -6.60
C ASP A 86 -5.29 -49.19 -7.01
N LEU A 87 -5.76 -49.29 -8.25
CA LEU A 87 -6.88 -48.49 -8.73
C LEU A 87 -8.15 -48.74 -7.90
N LYS A 88 -8.50 -50.00 -7.63
CA LYS A 88 -9.66 -50.34 -6.78
C LYS A 88 -9.54 -49.74 -5.37
N LYS A 89 -8.33 -49.72 -4.80
CA LYS A 89 -8.07 -49.09 -3.50
C LYS A 89 -8.23 -47.57 -3.57
N ASN A 90 -7.68 -46.92 -4.61
CA ASN A 90 -7.85 -45.48 -4.83
C ASN A 90 -9.34 -45.11 -4.99
N GLN A 91 -10.10 -45.89 -5.78
CA GLN A 91 -11.54 -45.70 -5.97
C GLN A 91 -12.31 -45.82 -4.66
N ALA A 92 -12.09 -46.90 -3.90
CA ALA A 92 -12.79 -47.12 -2.64
C ALA A 92 -12.49 -46.01 -1.63
N TRP A 93 -11.24 -45.57 -1.53
CA TRP A 93 -10.85 -44.46 -0.66
C TRP A 93 -11.51 -43.15 -1.10
N TRP A 94 -11.44 -42.83 -2.40
CA TRP A 94 -12.04 -41.61 -2.96
C TRP A 94 -13.54 -41.55 -2.70
N GLU A 95 -14.26 -42.64 -3.00
CA GLU A 95 -15.70 -42.72 -2.75
C GLU A 95 -16.06 -42.54 -1.27
N SER A 96 -15.22 -43.03 -0.35
CA SER A 96 -15.43 -42.85 1.09
C SER A 96 -15.15 -41.43 1.60
N LYS A 97 -14.33 -40.64 0.90
CA LYS A 97 -13.83 -39.33 1.37
C LYS A 97 -14.33 -38.13 0.58
N LYS A 98 -14.80 -38.31 -0.65
CA LYS A 98 -15.21 -37.20 -1.53
C LYS A 98 -16.27 -36.31 -0.91
N GLU A 99 -17.30 -36.91 -0.30
CA GLU A 99 -18.39 -36.14 0.29
C GLU A 99 -17.89 -35.34 1.50
N GLU A 100 -17.02 -35.92 2.33
CA GLU A 100 -16.40 -35.26 3.48
C GLU A 100 -15.57 -34.04 3.04
N PHE A 101 -14.72 -34.18 2.02
CA PHE A 101 -13.90 -33.08 1.52
C PHE A 101 -14.73 -31.96 0.89
N ILE A 102 -15.74 -32.32 0.09
CA ILE A 102 -16.66 -31.34 -0.50
C ILE A 102 -17.47 -30.63 0.60
N ASP A 103 -17.92 -31.37 1.61
CA ASP A 103 -18.69 -30.84 2.73
C ASP A 103 -17.87 -29.82 3.54
N ARG A 104 -16.61 -30.14 3.81
CA ARG A 104 -15.66 -29.25 4.47
C ARG A 104 -15.41 -27.98 3.65
N PHE A 105 -15.20 -28.13 2.33
CA PHE A 105 -15.07 -26.99 1.42
C PHE A 105 -16.31 -26.08 1.46
N ILE A 106 -17.52 -26.64 1.37
CA ILE A 106 -18.77 -25.87 1.46
C ILE A 106 -18.88 -25.17 2.83
N GLY A 107 -18.47 -25.83 3.91
CA GLY A 107 -18.43 -25.25 5.25
C GLY A 107 -17.50 -24.04 5.34
N GLN A 108 -16.30 -24.14 4.77
CA GLN A 108 -15.34 -23.03 4.69
C GLN A 108 -15.92 -21.87 3.87
N VAL A 109 -16.53 -22.17 2.72
CA VAL A 109 -17.22 -21.20 1.87
C VAL A 109 -18.30 -20.44 2.65
N ASP A 110 -19.18 -21.14 3.38
CA ASP A 110 -20.25 -20.52 4.19
C ASP A 110 -19.68 -19.63 5.31
N ASN A 111 -18.61 -20.07 5.99
CA ASN A 111 -17.95 -19.29 7.03
C ASN A 111 -17.36 -17.98 6.49
N ASP A 112 -16.69 -18.04 5.34
CA ASP A 112 -16.10 -16.86 4.73
C ASP A 112 -17.15 -15.89 4.17
N ILE A 113 -18.27 -16.40 3.62
CA ILE A 113 -19.40 -15.56 3.23
C ILE A 113 -20.01 -14.88 4.47
N LYS A 114 -20.18 -15.58 5.59
CA LYS A 114 -20.65 -14.98 6.86
C LYS A 114 -19.72 -13.87 7.33
N ALA A 115 -18.40 -14.10 7.31
CA ALA A 115 -17.41 -13.10 7.70
C ALA A 115 -17.49 -11.86 6.80
N LYS A 116 -17.62 -12.04 5.48
CA LYS A 116 -17.79 -10.94 4.52
C LYS A 116 -19.08 -10.15 4.74
N LEU A 117 -20.20 -10.84 4.98
CA LEU A 117 -21.47 -10.18 5.29
C LEU A 117 -21.40 -9.39 6.60
N ALA A 118 -20.71 -9.91 7.62
CA ALA A 118 -20.47 -9.18 8.86
C ALA A 118 -19.60 -7.92 8.65
N ASP A 119 -18.56 -8.02 7.82
CA ASP A 119 -17.69 -6.89 7.44
C ASP A 119 -18.47 -5.79 6.69
N ILE A 120 -19.29 -6.17 5.70
CA ILE A 120 -20.19 -5.24 4.97
C ILE A 120 -21.14 -4.52 5.95
N ASN A 121 -21.71 -5.26 6.90
CA ASN A 121 -22.60 -4.71 7.92
C ASN A 121 -21.88 -3.77 8.89
N ALA A 122 -20.59 -4.01 9.18
CA ALA A 122 -19.79 -3.19 10.08
C ALA A 122 -19.33 -1.87 9.43
N LYS A 123 -19.04 -1.87 8.12
CA LYS A 123 -18.49 -0.73 7.37
C LYS A 123 -19.54 0.30 6.92
N ASN A 124 -20.75 -0.14 6.59
CA ASN A 124 -21.76 0.71 5.94
C ASN A 124 -22.95 1.02 6.84
N LYS A 125 -22.74 1.75 7.95
CA LYS A 125 -23.83 2.04 8.91
C LYS A 125 -24.92 2.95 8.33
N ASP A 126 -24.56 3.88 7.45
CA ASP A 126 -25.45 4.98 7.05
C ASP A 126 -25.95 4.93 5.59
N ASN A 127 -25.43 4.03 4.74
CA ASN A 127 -25.90 3.87 3.34
C ASN A 127 -26.53 2.49 3.12
N VAL A 128 -27.86 2.43 3.25
CA VAL A 128 -28.63 1.18 3.13
C VAL A 128 -28.57 0.62 1.72
N GLU A 129 -28.67 1.44 0.68
CA GLU A 129 -28.67 0.99 -0.73
C GLU A 129 -27.33 0.36 -1.12
N GLU A 130 -26.22 0.98 -0.73
CA GLU A 130 -24.87 0.45 -0.97
C GLU A 130 -24.60 -0.84 -0.19
N ARG A 131 -24.99 -0.90 1.09
CA ARG A 131 -24.90 -2.12 1.90
C ARG A 131 -25.70 -3.26 1.29
N LEU A 132 -26.88 -2.95 0.78
CA LEU A 132 -27.82 -3.91 0.21
C LEU A 132 -27.33 -4.38 -1.17
N GLN A 133 -26.78 -3.48 -1.99
CA GLN A 133 -26.07 -3.84 -3.23
C GLN A 133 -24.86 -4.75 -2.96
N GLN A 134 -24.01 -4.39 -1.99
CA GLN A 134 -22.82 -5.16 -1.66
C GLN A 134 -23.17 -6.53 -1.07
N SER A 135 -24.20 -6.62 -0.22
CA SER A 135 -24.58 -7.88 0.45
C SER A 135 -25.44 -8.82 -0.40
N PHE A 136 -26.15 -8.31 -1.42
CA PHE A 136 -27.14 -9.07 -2.18
C PHE A 136 -26.60 -10.38 -2.75
N PHE A 137 -25.53 -10.33 -3.56
CA PHE A 137 -25.03 -11.54 -4.21
C PHE A 137 -24.38 -12.50 -3.21
N TRP A 138 -23.76 -12.00 -2.15
CA TRP A 138 -23.25 -12.83 -1.05
C TRP A 138 -24.35 -13.61 -0.34
N ILE A 139 -25.53 -13.00 -0.14
CA ILE A 139 -26.71 -13.67 0.42
C ILE A 139 -27.21 -14.75 -0.54
N GLN A 140 -27.29 -14.46 -1.84
CA GLN A 140 -27.68 -15.42 -2.88
C GLN A 140 -26.72 -16.62 -2.95
N LEU A 141 -25.41 -16.35 -2.91
CA LEU A 141 -24.36 -17.39 -2.88
C LEU A 141 -24.50 -18.29 -1.65
N ARG A 142 -24.68 -17.70 -0.47
CA ARG A 142 -24.86 -18.46 0.77
C ARG A 142 -26.09 -19.36 0.70
N TYR A 143 -27.21 -18.83 0.22
CA TYR A 143 -28.45 -19.60 0.05
C TYR A 143 -28.27 -20.74 -0.96
N TYR A 144 -27.59 -20.48 -2.09
CA TYR A 144 -27.28 -21.50 -3.09
C TYR A 144 -26.51 -22.68 -2.50
N PHE A 145 -25.41 -22.42 -1.77
CA PHE A 145 -24.61 -23.48 -1.16
C PHE A 145 -25.35 -24.24 -0.06
N GLN A 146 -26.17 -23.56 0.75
CA GLN A 146 -26.95 -24.21 1.80
C GLN A 146 -28.07 -25.09 1.23
N LYS A 147 -28.87 -24.56 0.29
CA LYS A 147 -29.99 -25.28 -0.33
C LYS A 147 -29.54 -26.48 -1.13
N ASN A 148 -28.41 -26.36 -1.82
CA ASN A 148 -27.91 -27.39 -2.72
C ASN A 148 -26.83 -28.28 -2.09
N ARG A 149 -26.50 -28.12 -0.81
CA ARG A 149 -25.38 -28.79 -0.13
C ARG A 149 -25.31 -30.30 -0.39
N GLU A 150 -26.39 -31.02 -0.16
CA GLU A 150 -26.45 -32.48 -0.37
C GLU A 150 -26.34 -32.87 -1.85
N GLY A 151 -26.84 -32.03 -2.76
CA GLY A 151 -26.68 -32.23 -4.19
C GLY A 151 -25.22 -32.01 -4.63
N ILE A 152 -24.58 -30.96 -4.13
CA ILE A 152 -23.19 -30.62 -4.44
C ILE A 152 -22.23 -31.73 -3.96
N LYS A 153 -22.47 -32.30 -2.78
CA LYS A 153 -21.68 -33.43 -2.26
C LYS A 153 -21.72 -34.64 -3.19
N LYS A 154 -22.89 -34.94 -3.76
CA LYS A 154 -23.11 -36.11 -4.62
C LYS A 154 -22.60 -35.89 -6.05
N ASP A 155 -22.84 -34.70 -6.59
CA ASP A 155 -22.52 -34.37 -7.99
C ASP A 155 -22.16 -32.88 -8.12
N PRO A 156 -20.94 -32.48 -7.75
CA PRO A 156 -20.54 -31.07 -7.72
C PRO A 156 -20.64 -30.39 -9.09
N ARG A 157 -20.42 -31.14 -10.17
CA ARG A 157 -20.45 -30.62 -11.55
C ARG A 157 -21.84 -30.17 -11.97
N LYS A 158 -22.90 -30.87 -11.56
CA LYS A 158 -24.30 -30.42 -11.79
C LYS A 158 -24.58 -29.04 -11.20
N TYR A 159 -23.83 -28.63 -10.19
CA TYR A 159 -23.96 -27.35 -9.50
C TYR A 159 -22.86 -26.35 -9.87
N GLY A 160 -22.11 -26.61 -10.94
CA GLY A 160 -21.09 -25.69 -11.46
C GLY A 160 -19.75 -25.76 -10.70
N LEU A 161 -19.51 -26.79 -9.89
CA LEU A 161 -18.20 -27.02 -9.29
C LEU A 161 -17.46 -28.15 -10.03
N ASN A 162 -16.47 -27.77 -10.83
CA ASN A 162 -15.59 -28.70 -11.51
C ASN A 162 -14.50 -29.17 -10.55
N ILE A 163 -14.58 -30.44 -10.15
CA ILE A 163 -13.55 -31.16 -9.40
C ILE A 163 -13.21 -32.37 -10.26
N ILE A 164 -12.26 -32.22 -11.17
CA ILE A 164 -12.03 -33.20 -12.25
C ILE A 164 -10.76 -33.98 -11.98
N SER A 165 -9.71 -33.28 -11.53
CA SER A 165 -8.40 -33.88 -11.27
C SER A 165 -8.48 -35.06 -10.29
N PRO A 166 -9.20 -34.97 -9.15
CA PRO A 166 -9.35 -36.12 -8.25
C PRO A 166 -10.01 -37.34 -8.92
N PHE A 167 -11.01 -37.13 -9.78
CA PHE A 167 -11.67 -38.22 -10.49
C PHE A 167 -10.76 -38.86 -11.54
N ALA A 168 -9.91 -38.07 -12.21
CA ALA A 168 -8.94 -38.59 -13.16
C ALA A 168 -7.97 -39.57 -12.49
N PHE A 169 -7.35 -39.15 -11.39
CA PHE A 169 -6.38 -39.98 -10.65
C PHE A 169 -7.04 -41.19 -9.95
N ALA A 170 -8.30 -41.08 -9.55
CA ALA A 170 -9.01 -42.16 -8.87
C ALA A 170 -9.49 -43.25 -9.84
N ASN A 171 -9.82 -42.93 -11.09
CA ASN A 171 -10.60 -43.83 -11.96
C ASN A 171 -9.86 -44.39 -13.18
N ASN A 172 -8.61 -43.99 -13.41
CA ASN A 172 -7.89 -44.34 -14.65
C ASN A 172 -6.52 -44.96 -14.37
N LEU A 173 -6.21 -46.09 -15.05
CA LEU A 173 -4.87 -46.68 -15.09
C LEU A 173 -3.89 -45.89 -15.97
N LYS A 174 -4.42 -45.23 -17.00
CA LYS A 174 -3.69 -44.38 -17.94
C LYS A 174 -4.37 -43.01 -17.97
N LEU A 175 -3.57 -41.96 -17.95
CA LEU A 175 -4.00 -40.59 -18.04
C LEU A 175 -3.56 -40.02 -19.38
N LYS A 176 -4.27 -39.02 -19.87
CA LYS A 176 -3.77 -38.12 -20.90
C LYS A 176 -2.94 -37.05 -20.24
N ARG A 177 -1.79 -36.71 -20.81
CA ARG A 177 -0.99 -35.54 -20.45
C ARG A 177 -0.85 -34.63 -21.66
N GLY A 178 -1.12 -33.34 -21.51
CA GLY A 178 -1.01 -32.39 -22.61
C GLY A 178 -1.25 -30.95 -22.21
N ASP A 179 -1.20 -30.06 -23.19
CA ASP A 179 -1.48 -28.65 -23.02
C ASP A 179 -3.00 -28.42 -23.15
N VAL A 180 -3.58 -27.60 -22.28
CA VAL A 180 -5.01 -27.28 -22.25
C VAL A 180 -5.19 -25.78 -22.40
N THR A 181 -5.99 -25.38 -23.39
CA THR A 181 -6.39 -24.00 -23.63
C THR A 181 -7.88 -23.83 -23.36
N PHE A 182 -8.23 -22.83 -22.54
CA PHE A 182 -9.62 -22.47 -22.25
C PHE A 182 -9.75 -20.94 -22.16
N ASP A 183 -10.69 -20.37 -22.92
CA ASP A 183 -10.80 -18.92 -23.11
C ASP A 183 -9.49 -18.30 -23.64
N LYS A 184 -8.81 -17.43 -22.86
CA LYS A 184 -7.51 -16.82 -23.22
C LYS A 184 -6.32 -17.43 -22.47
N GLU A 185 -6.55 -18.56 -21.79
CA GLU A 185 -5.58 -19.14 -20.87
C GLU A 185 -5.04 -20.47 -21.35
N ASN A 186 -3.77 -20.72 -21.06
CA ASN A 186 -3.05 -21.91 -21.48
C ASN A 186 -2.32 -22.53 -20.29
N TYR A 187 -2.56 -23.81 -20.05
CA TYR A 187 -1.90 -24.62 -19.03
C TYR A 187 -1.14 -25.74 -19.70
N GLN A 188 0.11 -25.90 -19.31
CA GLN A 188 0.98 -26.93 -19.87
C GLN A 188 1.00 -28.17 -18.98
N GLY A 189 1.06 -29.33 -19.64
CA GLY A 189 1.29 -30.61 -18.98
C GLY A 189 0.23 -31.05 -17.97
N LEU A 190 -1.04 -30.67 -18.18
CA LEU A 190 -2.14 -31.15 -17.34
C LEU A 190 -2.37 -32.64 -17.55
N GLU A 191 -2.85 -33.32 -16.51
CA GLU A 191 -3.18 -34.75 -16.53
C GLU A 191 -4.68 -34.99 -16.31
N TRP A 192 -5.31 -35.77 -17.17
CA TRP A 192 -6.75 -36.04 -17.08
C TRP A 192 -7.12 -37.45 -17.56
N GLY A 193 -8.36 -37.86 -17.29
CA GLY A 193 -8.89 -39.18 -17.60
C GLY A 193 -9.49 -39.28 -19.01
N ASN A 194 -10.20 -40.39 -19.25
CA ASN A 194 -10.81 -40.69 -20.55
C ASN A 194 -12.34 -40.84 -20.48
N ASN A 195 -12.93 -40.71 -19.30
CA ASN A 195 -14.36 -40.86 -19.04
C ASN A 195 -15.09 -39.53 -19.21
N GLN A 196 -16.42 -39.51 -19.01
CA GLN A 196 -17.21 -38.28 -19.20
C GLN A 196 -16.95 -37.23 -18.11
N ASN A 197 -16.59 -37.68 -16.90
CA ASN A 197 -16.49 -36.85 -15.70
C ASN A 197 -15.05 -36.46 -15.33
N ASP A 198 -14.07 -37.00 -16.05
CA ASP A 198 -12.65 -36.78 -15.78
C ASP A 198 -11.84 -36.38 -17.03
N ASP A 199 -12.49 -36.17 -18.19
CA ASP A 199 -11.84 -35.80 -19.46
C ASP A 199 -12.07 -34.32 -19.81
N TYR A 200 -11.01 -33.52 -19.76
CA TYR A 200 -11.07 -32.10 -20.11
C TYR A 200 -11.48 -31.85 -21.56
N ALA A 201 -11.16 -32.76 -22.50
CA ALA A 201 -11.52 -32.61 -23.91
C ALA A 201 -13.04 -32.70 -24.16
N LYS A 202 -13.81 -33.20 -23.19
CA LYS A 202 -15.27 -33.29 -23.26
C LYS A 202 -15.98 -32.08 -22.67
N ILE A 203 -15.24 -31.05 -22.27
CA ILE A 203 -15.79 -29.83 -21.68
C ILE A 203 -15.92 -28.76 -22.76
N GLN A 204 -17.10 -28.15 -22.84
CA GLN A 204 -17.38 -27.13 -23.85
C GLN A 204 -16.40 -25.95 -23.72
N GLY A 205 -15.78 -25.56 -24.84
CA GLY A 205 -14.85 -24.43 -24.92
C GLY A 205 -13.40 -24.78 -24.58
N VAL A 206 -13.11 -26.00 -24.13
CA VAL A 206 -11.75 -26.48 -23.88
C VAL A 206 -11.12 -27.01 -25.18
N LYS A 207 -9.87 -26.65 -25.42
CA LYS A 207 -9.03 -27.18 -26.50
C LYS A 207 -7.80 -27.86 -25.90
N THR A 208 -7.41 -29.02 -26.43
CA THR A 208 -6.26 -29.79 -25.93
C THR A 208 -5.25 -30.02 -27.03
N ASP A 209 -3.97 -29.77 -26.76
CA ASP A 209 -2.85 -29.91 -27.69
C ASP A 209 -1.74 -30.79 -27.07
N LYS A 210 -0.86 -31.35 -27.91
CA LYS A 210 0.28 -32.19 -27.50
C LYS A 210 -0.09 -33.34 -26.54
N VAL A 211 -1.23 -33.97 -26.77
CA VAL A 211 -1.77 -35.01 -25.88
C VAL A 211 -0.99 -36.32 -26.05
N LEU A 212 -0.49 -36.85 -24.93
CA LEU A 212 0.21 -38.14 -24.83
C LEU A 212 -0.46 -39.02 -23.78
N ASP A 213 -0.48 -40.33 -23.97
CA ASP A 213 -0.89 -41.27 -22.94
C ASP A 213 0.27 -41.52 -21.95
N VAL A 214 0.03 -41.28 -20.67
CA VAL A 214 0.99 -41.53 -19.57
C VAL A 214 0.39 -42.52 -18.57
N PRO A 215 1.19 -43.40 -17.96
CA PRO A 215 0.69 -44.26 -16.89
C PRO A 215 0.33 -43.43 -15.65
N ASN A 216 -0.76 -43.79 -14.98
CA ASN A 216 -1.02 -43.27 -13.65
C ASN A 216 -0.03 -43.93 -12.67
N THR A 217 0.65 -43.14 -11.86
CA THR A 217 1.66 -43.61 -10.90
C THR A 217 1.25 -43.40 -9.44
N LEU A 218 0.12 -42.75 -9.17
CA LEU A 218 -0.32 -42.41 -7.81
C LEU A 218 -1.03 -43.58 -7.14
N LYS A 219 -0.41 -44.17 -6.11
CA LYS A 219 -0.98 -45.31 -5.35
C LYS A 219 -0.88 -45.09 -3.85
N GLY A 220 -1.86 -45.63 -3.11
CA GLY A 220 -1.83 -45.64 -1.65
C GLY A 220 -1.70 -44.23 -1.07
N GLN A 221 -0.73 -44.04 -0.16
CA GLN A 221 -0.55 -42.76 0.54
C GLN A 221 -0.26 -41.59 -0.40
N GLU A 222 0.49 -41.79 -1.49
CA GLU A 222 0.77 -40.73 -2.46
C GLU A 222 -0.52 -40.23 -3.13
N PHE A 223 -1.44 -41.15 -3.46
CA PHE A 223 -2.75 -40.77 -3.98
C PHE A 223 -3.53 -39.98 -2.92
N GLU A 224 -3.59 -40.46 -1.67
CA GLU A 224 -4.31 -39.75 -0.61
C GLU A 224 -3.76 -38.34 -0.36
N GLU A 225 -2.44 -38.18 -0.30
CA GLU A 225 -1.76 -36.91 -0.09
C GLU A 225 -1.98 -35.96 -1.27
N ARG A 226 -1.96 -36.48 -2.50
CA ARG A 226 -2.30 -35.70 -3.69
C ARG A 226 -3.71 -35.13 -3.60
N ILE A 227 -4.71 -35.96 -3.26
CA ILE A 227 -6.09 -35.52 -3.15
C ILE A 227 -6.29 -34.57 -1.97
N LYS A 228 -5.67 -34.83 -0.81
CA LYS A 228 -5.70 -33.91 0.34
C LYS A 228 -5.11 -32.55 -0.02
N THR A 229 -3.98 -32.52 -0.71
CA THR A 229 -3.31 -31.29 -1.17
C THR A 229 -4.16 -30.55 -2.19
N TYR A 230 -4.82 -31.26 -3.11
CA TYR A 230 -5.78 -30.67 -4.03
C TYR A 230 -6.91 -29.94 -3.27
N PHE A 231 -7.53 -30.58 -2.27
CA PHE A 231 -8.62 -29.96 -1.51
C PHE A 231 -8.14 -28.82 -0.61
N LYS A 232 -6.93 -28.90 -0.03
CA LYS A 232 -6.31 -27.75 0.65
C LYS A 232 -6.13 -26.57 -0.32
N GLY A 233 -5.66 -26.85 -1.54
CA GLY A 233 -5.51 -25.84 -2.59
C GLY A 233 -6.85 -25.27 -3.07
N LEU A 234 -7.90 -26.08 -3.16
CA LEU A 234 -9.26 -25.64 -3.43
C LEU A 234 -9.76 -24.70 -2.33
N GLU A 235 -9.60 -25.09 -1.07
CA GLU A 235 -9.95 -24.30 0.12
C GLU A 235 -9.16 -22.99 0.24
N SER A 236 -7.90 -22.94 -0.20
CA SER A 236 -7.11 -21.71 -0.18
C SER A 236 -7.32 -20.83 -1.42
N GLY A 237 -7.56 -21.44 -2.58
CA GLY A 237 -7.61 -20.77 -3.89
C GLY A 237 -8.98 -20.23 -4.26
N TYR A 238 -10.07 -20.81 -3.76
CA TYR A 238 -11.40 -20.51 -4.27
C TYR A 238 -11.80 -19.03 -4.14
N LYS A 239 -11.30 -18.28 -3.15
CA LYS A 239 -11.59 -16.83 -3.04
C LYS A 239 -11.09 -16.06 -4.27
N GLN A 240 -9.91 -16.40 -4.78
CA GLN A 240 -9.31 -15.75 -5.95
C GLN A 240 -10.07 -16.04 -7.25
N TYR A 241 -10.59 -17.26 -7.36
CA TYR A 241 -11.24 -17.76 -8.58
C TYR A 241 -12.75 -17.57 -8.57
N LEU A 242 -13.39 -18.04 -7.52
CA LEU A 242 -14.84 -18.08 -7.37
C LEU A 242 -15.41 -16.76 -6.86
N PHE A 243 -14.67 -15.91 -6.14
CA PHE A 243 -15.22 -14.68 -5.55
C PHE A 243 -14.61 -13.39 -6.14
N LYS A 244 -14.84 -13.19 -7.44
CA LYS A 244 -14.51 -11.95 -8.15
C LYS A 244 -15.66 -10.96 -8.01
N GLU A 245 -15.63 -10.14 -6.96
CA GLU A 245 -16.69 -9.15 -6.65
C GLU A 245 -16.97 -8.19 -7.82
N GLU A 246 -15.96 -7.90 -8.65
CA GLU A 246 -16.09 -7.11 -9.88
C GLU A 246 -16.97 -7.76 -10.95
N GLU A 247 -17.13 -9.08 -10.93
CA GLU A 247 -18.01 -9.85 -11.84
C GLU A 247 -19.41 -10.08 -11.25
N PHE A 248 -19.68 -9.61 -10.03
CA PHE A 248 -20.98 -9.81 -9.38
C PHE A 248 -22.08 -8.99 -10.07
N PRO A 249 -23.34 -9.46 -10.01
CA PRO A 249 -24.46 -8.74 -10.61
C PRO A 249 -24.59 -7.34 -9.99
N VAL A 250 -24.79 -6.35 -10.85
CA VAL A 250 -24.90 -4.94 -10.46
C VAL A 250 -26.37 -4.56 -10.30
N TYR A 251 -26.70 -3.86 -9.22
CA TYR A 251 -28.06 -3.38 -8.95
C TYR A 251 -28.56 -2.44 -10.06
N LYS A 252 -29.85 -2.53 -10.43
CA LYS A 252 -30.52 -1.84 -11.55
C LYS A 252 -30.02 -2.21 -12.96
N LYS A 253 -28.94 -3.00 -13.07
CA LYS A 253 -28.43 -3.54 -14.33
C LYS A 253 -28.78 -5.02 -14.50
N ASN A 254 -28.52 -5.81 -13.46
CA ASN A 254 -28.64 -7.26 -13.47
C ASN A 254 -29.75 -7.78 -12.56
N PHE A 255 -30.30 -6.93 -11.70
CA PHE A 255 -31.46 -7.23 -10.88
C PHE A 255 -32.10 -5.95 -10.35
N ASN A 256 -33.39 -6.03 -10.03
CA ASN A 256 -34.11 -5.05 -9.24
C ASN A 256 -34.59 -5.71 -7.94
N LEU A 257 -34.71 -4.92 -6.88
CA LEU A 257 -35.23 -5.42 -5.61
C LEU A 257 -36.74 -5.58 -5.75
N ASN A 258 -37.23 -6.80 -5.53
CA ASN A 258 -38.67 -7.04 -5.44
C ASN A 258 -39.15 -6.59 -4.06
N LEU A 259 -39.67 -5.35 -3.97
CA LEU A 259 -40.20 -4.78 -2.72
C LEU A 259 -41.66 -5.18 -2.44
N ASP A 260 -42.26 -5.99 -3.31
CA ASP A 260 -43.67 -6.35 -3.23
C ASP A 260 -43.90 -7.46 -2.19
N ARG A 261 -44.23 -7.05 -0.96
CA ARG A 261 -44.42 -7.92 0.21
C ARG A 261 -45.57 -8.92 0.04
N GLU A 262 -46.51 -8.68 -0.87
CA GLU A 262 -47.69 -9.55 -1.04
C GLU A 262 -47.38 -10.84 -1.82
N SER A 263 -46.22 -10.92 -2.48
CA SER A 263 -45.79 -12.07 -3.30
C SER A 263 -44.76 -12.99 -2.61
N ILE A 264 -44.41 -12.69 -1.36
CA ILE A 264 -43.29 -13.32 -0.65
C ILE A 264 -43.84 -14.32 0.36
N ASP A 265 -43.61 -15.61 0.11
CA ASP A 265 -43.90 -16.69 1.06
C ASP A 265 -43.14 -16.42 2.37
N ASP A 266 -43.77 -16.64 3.54
CA ASP A 266 -43.30 -16.20 4.89
C ASP A 266 -41.89 -16.70 5.29
N LYS A 267 -41.23 -17.50 4.44
CA LYS A 267 -39.89 -18.06 4.62
C LYS A 267 -38.80 -17.47 3.74
N GLU A 268 -39.12 -16.70 2.69
CA GLU A 268 -38.11 -16.11 1.80
C GLU A 268 -37.92 -14.62 2.09
N ASN A 269 -36.67 -14.22 2.36
CA ASN A 269 -36.32 -12.81 2.54
C ASN A 269 -36.61 -12.03 1.23
N ILE A 270 -37.06 -10.77 1.32
CA ILE A 270 -37.26 -9.83 0.19
C ILE A 270 -36.07 -9.84 -0.81
N LEU A 271 -34.85 -10.05 -0.29
CA LEU A 271 -33.62 -10.17 -1.08
C LEU A 271 -33.53 -11.46 -1.90
N LEU A 272 -34.10 -12.57 -1.43
CA LEU A 272 -34.11 -13.87 -2.10
C LEU A 272 -35.15 -13.94 -3.22
N ALA A 273 -36.25 -13.19 -3.11
CA ALA A 273 -37.35 -13.17 -4.08
C ALA A 273 -37.06 -12.34 -5.35
N SER A 274 -35.97 -11.56 -5.37
CA SER A 274 -35.56 -10.77 -6.54
C SER A 274 -35.08 -11.69 -7.66
N LYS A 275 -35.39 -11.38 -8.94
CA LYS A 275 -34.98 -12.21 -10.10
C LYS A 275 -33.80 -11.60 -10.87
N PRO A 276 -32.92 -12.43 -11.48
CA PRO A 276 -31.88 -11.93 -12.37
C PRO A 276 -32.48 -11.37 -13.67
N MET A 277 -31.80 -10.41 -14.29
CA MET A 277 -32.13 -9.83 -15.59
C MET A 277 -30.87 -9.51 -16.41
N GLY A 278 -31.04 -9.31 -17.71
CA GLY A 278 -29.96 -8.85 -18.60
C GLY A 278 -28.95 -9.92 -19.02
N LYS A 279 -29.24 -11.21 -18.84
CA LYS A 279 -28.43 -12.33 -19.34
C LYS A 279 -29.31 -13.37 -20.02
N GLU A 280 -29.09 -13.59 -21.31
CA GLU A 280 -29.86 -14.54 -22.12
C GLU A 280 -29.73 -15.97 -21.56
N GLY A 281 -30.85 -16.70 -21.50
CA GLY A 281 -30.90 -18.07 -20.97
C GLY A 281 -30.76 -18.21 -19.45
N VAL A 282 -30.73 -17.11 -18.67
CA VAL A 282 -30.62 -17.15 -17.21
C VAL A 282 -31.88 -16.59 -16.56
N SER A 283 -32.73 -17.48 -16.05
CA SER A 283 -34.01 -17.13 -15.41
C SER A 283 -33.99 -17.16 -13.88
N THR A 284 -33.02 -17.85 -13.27
CA THR A 284 -32.92 -18.00 -11.81
C THR A 284 -31.52 -17.68 -11.30
N TRP A 285 -31.39 -17.31 -10.02
CA TRP A 285 -30.07 -17.12 -9.40
C TRP A 285 -29.29 -18.43 -9.31
N ASN A 286 -29.96 -19.58 -9.23
CA ASN A 286 -29.30 -20.88 -9.31
C ASN A 286 -28.61 -21.07 -10.66
N ASP A 287 -29.27 -20.74 -11.77
CA ASP A 287 -28.68 -20.81 -13.11
C ASP A 287 -27.52 -19.83 -13.25
N TRP A 288 -27.68 -18.62 -12.70
CA TRP A 288 -26.63 -17.60 -12.70
C TRP A 288 -25.38 -18.08 -11.97
N ILE A 289 -25.55 -18.53 -10.73
CA ILE A 289 -24.47 -18.96 -9.84
C ILE A 289 -23.80 -20.22 -10.39
N LYS A 290 -24.57 -21.20 -10.87
CA LYS A 290 -24.05 -22.40 -11.54
C LYS A 290 -23.15 -22.01 -12.72
N ASN A 291 -23.65 -21.20 -13.65
CA ASN A 291 -22.89 -20.79 -14.84
C ASN A 291 -21.63 -19.99 -14.49
N TYR A 292 -21.71 -19.15 -13.45
CA TYR A 292 -20.58 -18.36 -12.98
C TYR A 292 -19.49 -19.27 -12.36
N PHE A 293 -19.85 -20.19 -11.47
CA PHE A 293 -18.89 -21.11 -10.88
C PHE A 293 -18.36 -22.16 -11.84
N GLU A 294 -19.15 -22.60 -12.82
CA GLU A 294 -18.71 -23.63 -13.78
C GLU A 294 -17.42 -23.20 -14.49
N LYS A 295 -17.37 -21.95 -14.96
CA LYS A 295 -16.17 -21.39 -15.57
C LYS A 295 -15.01 -21.28 -14.56
N GLN A 296 -15.26 -20.66 -13.40
CA GLN A 296 -14.18 -20.30 -12.47
C GLN A 296 -13.60 -21.51 -11.71
N SER A 297 -14.43 -22.51 -11.43
CA SER A 297 -14.00 -23.77 -10.80
C SER A 297 -13.17 -24.64 -11.74
N LEU A 298 -13.48 -24.61 -13.04
CA LEU A 298 -12.69 -25.32 -14.05
C LEU A 298 -11.27 -24.75 -14.15
N LEU A 299 -11.17 -23.42 -14.19
CA LEU A 299 -9.92 -22.68 -14.13
C LEU A 299 -9.09 -23.07 -12.89
N LEU A 300 -9.71 -23.08 -11.71
CA LEU A 300 -9.04 -23.50 -10.48
C LEU A 300 -8.61 -24.98 -10.51
N ASP A 301 -9.43 -25.88 -11.04
CA ASP A 301 -9.07 -27.28 -11.19
C ASP A 301 -7.85 -27.46 -12.12
N PHE A 302 -7.75 -26.71 -13.23
CA PHE A 302 -6.56 -26.70 -14.08
C PHE A 302 -5.30 -26.28 -13.33
N SER A 303 -5.38 -25.19 -12.55
CA SER A 303 -4.26 -24.75 -11.70
C SER A 303 -3.86 -25.84 -10.71
N LEU A 304 -4.82 -26.41 -9.98
CA LEU A 304 -4.54 -27.45 -8.98
C LEU A 304 -4.04 -28.76 -9.60
N ASN A 305 -4.37 -29.02 -10.87
CA ASN A 305 -3.82 -30.15 -11.61
C ASN A 305 -2.31 -30.03 -11.82
N GLN A 306 -1.75 -28.81 -11.85
CA GLN A 306 -0.30 -28.56 -11.98
C GLN A 306 0.51 -28.75 -10.70
N LEU A 307 -0.14 -29.13 -9.59
CA LEU A 307 0.58 -29.55 -8.39
C LEU A 307 1.60 -30.65 -8.78
N PRO A 308 2.81 -30.70 -8.20
CA PRO A 308 3.76 -31.80 -8.44
C PRO A 308 3.32 -33.06 -7.70
N ASN A 309 3.91 -34.22 -8.05
CA ASN A 309 3.67 -35.45 -7.32
C ASN A 309 4.18 -35.35 -5.87
N PRO A 310 3.55 -36.06 -4.90
CA PRO A 310 3.89 -35.99 -3.47
C PRO A 310 5.36 -36.31 -3.14
N SER A 311 6.06 -37.02 -4.02
CA SER A 311 7.51 -37.30 -3.92
C SER A 311 8.42 -36.07 -4.14
N SER A 312 7.84 -34.87 -4.24
CA SER A 312 8.55 -33.60 -4.38
C SER A 312 9.16 -33.15 -3.05
N SER A 313 10.39 -32.61 -3.05
CA SER A 313 11.06 -32.08 -1.86
C SER A 313 10.50 -30.74 -1.36
N LYS A 314 9.50 -30.18 -2.05
CA LYS A 314 8.86 -28.89 -1.70
C LYS A 314 7.72 -29.09 -0.72
N SER A 315 7.51 -28.17 0.21
CA SER A 315 6.40 -28.25 1.17
C SER A 315 5.03 -28.14 0.49
N GLU A 316 3.98 -28.73 1.07
CA GLU A 316 2.61 -28.70 0.50
C GLU A 316 2.13 -27.27 0.18
N ILE A 317 2.45 -26.30 1.04
CA ILE A 317 2.07 -24.89 0.86
C ILE A 317 2.82 -24.25 -0.32
N GLU A 318 4.11 -24.56 -0.50
CA GLU A 318 4.87 -24.09 -1.66
C GLU A 318 4.36 -24.68 -2.97
N GLN A 319 3.95 -25.96 -2.94
CA GLN A 319 3.36 -26.63 -4.10
C GLN A 319 2.04 -25.95 -4.50
N ILE A 320 1.16 -25.67 -3.54
CA ILE A 320 -0.11 -24.98 -3.76
C ILE A 320 0.12 -23.56 -4.31
N ASN A 321 1.05 -22.81 -3.72
CA ASN A 321 1.37 -21.44 -4.17
C ASN A 321 1.96 -21.40 -5.58
N LEU A 322 2.70 -22.43 -6.00
CA LEU A 322 3.21 -22.55 -7.37
C LEU A 322 2.09 -22.87 -8.37
N ALA A 323 1.20 -23.79 -8.03
CA ALA A 323 0.12 -24.27 -8.88
C ALA A 323 -1.00 -23.22 -9.10
N ILE A 324 -1.32 -22.43 -8.07
CA ILE A 324 -2.36 -21.38 -8.12
C ILE A 324 -1.89 -20.10 -8.83
N LYS A 325 -0.62 -20.02 -9.26
CA LYS A 325 -0.03 -18.82 -9.85
C LYS A 325 -0.42 -18.65 -11.33
N LYS A 326 -1.30 -17.65 -11.56
CA LYS A 326 -1.75 -17.01 -12.81
C LYS A 326 -2.83 -17.73 -13.61
N ILE A 327 -4.05 -17.31 -13.33
CA ILE A 327 -5.16 -17.26 -14.28
C ILE A 327 -5.51 -15.80 -14.48
N THR A 328 -5.53 -15.37 -15.73
CA THR A 328 -5.66 -13.97 -16.19
C THR A 328 -6.93 -13.30 -15.66
N LYS A 329 -6.83 -12.72 -14.46
CA LYS A 329 -7.30 -11.35 -14.30
C LYS A 329 -6.39 -10.51 -15.19
N GLN A 330 -6.94 -9.51 -15.90
CA GLN A 330 -6.16 -8.33 -16.24
C GLN A 330 -5.28 -8.03 -15.04
N ASN A 331 -3.95 -8.16 -15.19
CA ASN A 331 -3.02 -8.10 -14.08
C ASN A 331 -3.43 -6.93 -13.15
N PRO A 332 -3.89 -7.17 -11.92
CA PRO A 332 -3.28 -6.41 -10.84
C PRO A 332 -1.81 -6.83 -10.86
N PRO A 333 -0.83 -5.91 -10.91
CA PRO A 333 0.57 -6.27 -11.09
C PRO A 333 0.97 -7.38 -10.11
N GLN A 334 1.42 -8.51 -10.66
CA GLN A 334 1.98 -9.59 -9.86
C GLN A 334 3.34 -9.12 -9.38
N ILE A 335 3.45 -8.96 -8.05
CA ILE A 335 4.62 -8.34 -7.42
C ILE A 335 4.67 -6.87 -7.87
N SER A 336 5.27 -5.98 -7.08
CA SER A 336 5.76 -4.74 -7.67
C SER A 336 6.85 -5.10 -8.70
N GLU A 337 6.47 -5.52 -9.90
CA GLU A 337 7.02 -4.84 -11.06
C GLU A 337 6.78 -3.38 -10.73
N LYS A 338 7.83 -2.71 -10.26
CA LYS A 338 7.81 -1.26 -10.11
C LYS A 338 7.17 -0.79 -11.40
N PRO A 339 5.98 -0.16 -11.41
CA PRO A 339 5.54 0.51 -12.62
C PRO A 339 6.73 1.37 -13.00
N GLU A 340 7.36 1.02 -14.12
CA GLU A 340 8.44 1.81 -14.63
C GLU A 340 7.75 3.11 -14.98
N PHE A 341 7.93 4.15 -14.16
CA PHE A 341 7.51 5.47 -14.55
C PHE A 341 8.43 5.81 -15.69
N GLU A 342 7.92 5.58 -16.88
CA GLU A 342 8.56 6.02 -18.07
C GLU A 342 8.33 7.51 -18.18
N VAL A 343 9.32 8.22 -18.71
CA VAL A 343 9.24 9.63 -19.04
C VAL A 343 8.00 9.97 -19.88
N ARG A 344 7.36 8.98 -20.52
CA ARG A 344 6.07 9.08 -21.22
C ARG A 344 4.91 9.63 -20.38
N ILE A 345 4.97 9.53 -19.05
CA ILE A 345 3.93 10.05 -18.14
C ILE A 345 4.18 11.53 -17.78
N ALA A 346 5.40 12.03 -17.96
CA ALA A 346 5.70 13.45 -17.76
C ALA A 346 5.10 14.28 -18.92
N PRO A 347 4.33 15.34 -18.64
CA PRO A 347 3.73 16.18 -19.67
C PRO A 347 4.76 17.05 -20.37
N ASP A 348 4.45 17.47 -21.59
CA ASP A 348 5.27 18.40 -22.35
C ASP A 348 5.01 19.83 -21.88
N LEU A 349 5.82 20.28 -20.92
CA LEU A 349 5.67 21.61 -20.31
C LEU A 349 6.31 22.71 -21.15
N PRO A 350 5.62 23.82 -21.42
CA PRO A 350 6.25 24.97 -22.05
C PRO A 350 7.24 25.64 -21.08
N PRO A 351 8.40 26.13 -21.56
CA PRO A 351 9.33 26.88 -20.74
C PRO A 351 8.76 28.28 -20.46
N ILE A 352 8.99 28.78 -19.26
CA ILE A 352 8.59 30.12 -18.83
C ILE A 352 9.85 30.95 -18.62
N VAL A 353 9.91 32.13 -19.23
CA VAL A 353 10.99 33.10 -19.02
C VAL A 353 10.98 33.54 -17.56
N ALA A 354 12.13 33.55 -16.89
CA ALA A 354 12.21 33.96 -15.49
C ALA A 354 11.82 35.45 -15.32
N PRO A 355 11.24 35.84 -14.16
CA PRO A 355 10.67 37.17 -13.95
C PRO A 355 11.61 38.33 -14.28
N GLU A 356 12.89 38.20 -13.96
CA GLU A 356 13.93 39.19 -14.23
C GLU A 356 14.19 39.44 -15.73
N TYR A 357 13.78 38.51 -16.60
CA TYR A 357 14.00 38.57 -18.04
C TYR A 357 12.72 38.84 -18.84
N THR A 358 11.54 38.94 -18.21
CA THR A 358 10.25 39.09 -18.92
C THR A 358 10.09 40.43 -19.65
N ASN A 359 10.92 41.42 -19.34
CA ASN A 359 10.91 42.73 -19.99
C ASN A 359 11.82 42.80 -21.24
N LEU A 360 12.61 41.75 -21.50
CA LEU A 360 13.47 41.66 -22.67
C LEU A 360 12.67 41.24 -23.91
N SER A 361 13.10 41.67 -25.09
CA SER A 361 12.58 41.16 -26.36
C SER A 361 13.00 39.72 -26.61
N VAL A 362 12.29 39.02 -27.49
CA VAL A 362 12.61 37.65 -27.90
C VAL A 362 14.05 37.52 -28.40
N SER A 363 14.51 38.47 -29.22
CA SER A 363 15.88 38.49 -29.73
C SER A 363 16.94 38.63 -28.62
N GLU A 364 16.67 39.46 -27.61
CA GLU A 364 17.58 39.67 -26.48
C GLU A 364 17.65 38.44 -25.59
N ILE A 365 16.53 37.77 -25.32
CA ILE A 365 16.49 36.52 -24.54
C ILE A 365 17.25 35.41 -25.28
N ILE A 366 17.09 35.31 -26.60
CA ILE A 366 17.81 34.33 -27.41
C ILE A 366 19.32 34.55 -27.35
N ASN A 367 19.75 35.80 -27.51
CA ASN A 367 21.17 36.16 -27.39
C ASN A 367 21.72 35.91 -25.99
N LEU A 368 20.95 36.25 -24.95
CA LEU A 368 21.31 36.00 -23.56
C LEU A 368 21.51 34.51 -23.30
N TYR A 369 20.56 33.68 -23.71
CA TYR A 369 20.64 32.23 -23.51
C TYR A 369 21.80 31.60 -24.28
N ASN A 370 22.00 31.98 -25.55
CA ASN A 370 23.07 31.41 -26.37
C ASN A 370 24.47 31.83 -25.91
N SER A 371 24.61 33.00 -25.26
CA SER A 371 25.87 33.49 -24.70
C SER A 371 26.14 33.05 -23.26
N ALA A 372 25.13 32.54 -22.56
CA ALA A 372 25.22 32.16 -21.15
C ALA A 372 25.96 30.83 -20.89
N SER A 373 26.57 30.71 -19.70
CA SER A 373 27.09 29.44 -19.19
C SER A 373 25.97 28.43 -18.92
N GLN A 374 26.32 27.15 -18.75
CA GLN A 374 25.31 26.11 -18.50
C GLN A 374 24.54 26.33 -17.19
N GLU A 375 25.17 26.83 -16.13
CA GLU A 375 24.44 27.20 -14.91
C GLU A 375 23.48 28.36 -15.20
N LYS A 376 23.95 29.42 -15.86
CA LYS A 376 23.14 30.61 -16.10
C LYS A 376 21.97 30.37 -17.05
N LYS A 377 22.11 29.44 -18.00
CA LYS A 377 21.00 28.97 -18.86
C LYS A 377 19.82 28.40 -18.07
N SER A 378 20.08 27.77 -16.92
CA SER A 378 19.02 27.20 -16.07
C SER A 378 18.27 28.24 -15.24
N GLU A 379 18.78 29.48 -15.16
CA GLU A 379 18.13 30.60 -14.48
C GLU A 379 17.26 31.44 -15.43
N ILE A 380 17.48 31.35 -16.75
CA ILE A 380 16.73 32.13 -17.74
C ILE A 380 15.31 31.61 -17.92
N PHE A 381 15.13 30.29 -17.79
CA PHE A 381 13.84 29.63 -17.96
C PHE A 381 13.55 28.69 -16.79
N PHE A 382 12.29 28.64 -16.38
CA PHE A 382 11.79 27.64 -15.45
C PHE A 382 10.60 26.89 -16.04
N PHE A 383 10.23 25.79 -15.40
CA PHE A 383 9.06 24.97 -15.76
C PHE A 383 8.13 24.88 -14.55
N LEU A 384 6.82 24.87 -14.78
CA LEU A 384 5.82 24.56 -13.75
C LEU A 384 5.81 23.06 -13.48
N ASN A 385 6.87 22.59 -12.83
CA ASN A 385 7.11 21.19 -12.52
C ASN A 385 7.32 21.04 -11.01
N PRO A 386 6.29 20.64 -10.25
CA PRO A 386 6.41 20.39 -8.82
C PRO A 386 6.94 18.98 -8.51
N LEU A 387 7.24 18.19 -9.56
CA LEU A 387 7.85 16.86 -9.49
C LEU A 387 9.31 16.90 -9.93
N ASN A 388 9.98 18.03 -9.71
CA ASN A 388 11.39 18.24 -10.08
C ASN A 388 12.35 17.23 -9.44
N SER A 389 11.96 16.64 -8.30
CA SER A 389 12.62 15.53 -7.62
C SER A 389 12.55 14.19 -8.38
N ARG A 390 11.73 14.10 -9.44
CA ARG A 390 11.61 12.91 -10.30
C ARG A 390 11.96 13.21 -11.75
N PHE A 391 11.40 14.27 -12.33
CA PHE A 391 11.58 14.63 -13.73
C PHE A 391 12.31 15.96 -13.82
N LYS A 392 13.47 16.00 -14.50
CA LYS A 392 14.20 17.23 -14.79
C LYS A 392 13.98 17.66 -16.23
N TYR A 393 13.62 18.92 -16.43
CA TYR A 393 13.45 19.53 -17.74
C TYR A 393 14.68 20.40 -18.02
N ASN A 394 15.33 20.16 -19.15
CA ASN A 394 16.47 20.94 -19.61
C ASN A 394 16.20 21.43 -21.03
N ILE A 395 16.47 22.70 -21.30
CA ILE A 395 16.43 23.22 -22.67
C ILE A 395 17.74 22.84 -23.37
N GLU A 396 17.66 22.17 -24.51
CA GLU A 396 18.82 21.83 -25.36
C GLU A 396 19.18 22.98 -26.29
N SER A 397 18.17 23.66 -26.84
CA SER A 397 18.34 24.80 -27.73
C SER A 397 17.07 25.64 -27.80
N ILE A 398 17.21 26.90 -28.21
CA ILE A 398 16.09 27.81 -28.48
C ILE A 398 16.28 28.49 -29.83
N SER A 399 15.17 28.88 -30.44
CA SER A 399 15.09 29.57 -31.73
C SER A 399 13.89 30.52 -31.74
N GLU A 400 13.86 31.43 -32.70
CA GLU A 400 12.69 32.29 -32.92
C GLU A 400 11.75 31.64 -33.95
N THR A 401 10.45 31.64 -33.68
CA THR A 401 9.41 31.19 -34.59
C THR A 401 8.18 32.06 -34.38
N ASP A 402 7.71 32.73 -35.43
CA ASP A 402 6.54 33.63 -35.40
C ASP A 402 6.59 34.69 -34.29
N GLY A 403 7.77 35.28 -34.06
CA GLY A 403 8.00 36.28 -33.01
C GLY A 403 7.91 35.74 -31.59
N LYS A 404 8.00 34.41 -31.41
CA LYS A 404 8.01 33.73 -30.11
C LYS A 404 9.25 32.84 -29.98
N ILE A 405 9.66 32.59 -28.74
CA ILE A 405 10.75 31.63 -28.46
C ILE A 405 10.18 30.20 -28.62
N LYS A 406 10.82 29.42 -29.48
CA LYS A 406 10.62 27.98 -29.62
C LYS A 406 11.81 27.25 -29.02
N ALA A 407 11.56 26.38 -28.05
CA ALA A 407 12.59 25.63 -27.35
C ALA A 407 12.50 24.13 -27.66
N ARG A 408 13.66 23.50 -27.82
CA ARG A 408 13.83 22.05 -27.80
C ARG A 408 14.20 21.62 -26.39
N ILE A 409 13.37 20.80 -25.77
CA ILE A 409 13.44 20.47 -24.34
C ILE A 409 13.65 18.96 -24.18
N LYS A 410 14.56 18.59 -23.29
CA LYS A 410 14.82 17.22 -22.86
C LYS A 410 14.32 17.01 -21.43
N ILE A 411 13.39 16.07 -21.27
CA ILE A 411 12.97 15.54 -19.98
C ILE A 411 13.87 14.36 -19.64
N THR A 412 14.36 14.32 -18.41
CA THR A 412 15.09 13.17 -17.85
C THR A 412 14.41 12.72 -16.58
N ASP A 413 14.02 11.45 -16.52
CA ASP A 413 13.64 10.80 -15.26
C ASP A 413 14.91 10.43 -14.47
N PHE A 414 14.99 10.85 -13.21
CA PHE A 414 16.17 10.59 -12.37
C PHE A 414 16.41 9.12 -12.01
N VAL A 415 15.47 8.20 -12.25
CA VAL A 415 15.75 6.75 -12.18
C VAL A 415 16.84 6.32 -13.14
N ASN A 416 17.06 7.06 -14.23
CA ASN A 416 18.18 6.90 -15.16
C ASN A 416 19.55 6.89 -14.45
N LYS A 417 19.72 7.64 -13.34
CA LYS A 417 20.99 7.70 -12.61
C LYS A 417 21.32 6.41 -11.84
N VAL A 418 20.31 5.57 -11.59
CA VAL A 418 20.40 4.40 -10.71
C VAL A 418 20.25 3.08 -11.49
N ARG A 419 20.00 3.14 -12.80
CA ARG A 419 19.74 1.98 -13.68
C ARG A 419 20.84 1.82 -14.74
N GLU A 420 20.93 0.62 -15.31
CA GLU A 420 22.02 0.24 -16.20
C GLU A 420 22.10 1.06 -17.50
N SER A 421 23.33 1.16 -18.03
CA SER A 421 23.70 2.02 -19.17
C SER A 421 22.92 1.74 -20.47
N SER A 422 22.45 0.51 -20.70
CA SER A 422 21.65 0.15 -21.89
C SER A 422 20.25 0.77 -21.89
N ASP A 423 19.74 1.14 -20.71
CA ASP A 423 18.34 1.51 -20.51
C ASP A 423 18.12 3.03 -20.38
N LYS A 424 19.21 3.80 -20.35
CA LYS A 424 19.17 5.25 -20.11
C LYS A 424 18.28 6.03 -21.08
N LYS A 425 18.24 5.62 -22.36
CA LYS A 425 17.40 6.26 -23.39
C LYS A 425 15.90 6.11 -23.13
N LYS A 426 15.48 5.09 -22.37
CA LYS A 426 14.06 4.85 -22.02
C LYS A 426 13.51 5.90 -21.04
N TYR A 427 14.41 6.60 -20.35
CA TYR A 427 14.11 7.60 -19.32
C TYR A 427 14.34 9.03 -19.81
N GLU A 428 14.47 9.21 -21.12
CA GLU A 428 14.69 10.50 -21.75
C GLU A 428 13.64 10.75 -22.85
N LYS A 429 13.03 11.93 -22.85
CA LYS A 429 12.08 12.38 -23.89
C LYS A 429 12.53 13.74 -24.38
N VAL A 430 12.53 13.95 -25.69
CA VAL A 430 12.78 15.25 -26.30
C VAL A 430 11.51 15.71 -27.01
N TYR A 431 11.14 16.97 -26.81
CA TYR A 431 10.00 17.60 -27.46
C TYR A 431 10.33 19.06 -27.80
N GLU A 432 9.51 19.65 -28.66
CA GLU A 432 9.57 21.08 -28.97
C GLU A 432 8.32 21.76 -28.41
N SER A 433 8.51 22.93 -27.82
CA SER A 433 7.42 23.76 -27.33
C SER A 433 7.69 25.23 -27.60
N LEU A 434 6.63 25.98 -27.88
CA LEU A 434 6.67 27.43 -27.75
C LEU A 434 6.79 27.80 -26.26
N GLN A 435 7.41 28.95 -25.99
CA GLN A 435 7.42 29.53 -24.66
C GLN A 435 5.99 29.76 -24.16
N TYR A 436 5.82 29.69 -22.85
CA TYR A 436 4.59 30.07 -22.20
C TYR A 436 4.36 31.58 -22.34
N ASP A 437 3.19 31.96 -22.88
CA ASP A 437 2.84 33.36 -23.13
C ASP A 437 1.31 33.56 -23.01
N ASP A 438 0.77 33.30 -21.82
CA ASP A 438 -0.64 33.52 -21.49
C ASP A 438 -0.77 34.74 -20.57
N PHE A 439 -0.42 35.89 -21.14
CA PHE A 439 -0.42 37.20 -20.47
C PHE A 439 -1.21 38.26 -21.24
N GLU A 440 -2.22 37.84 -22.00
CA GLU A 440 -2.99 38.74 -22.86
C GLU A 440 -3.52 39.96 -22.08
N GLY A 441 -3.22 41.17 -22.58
CA GLY A 441 -3.62 42.43 -21.96
C GLY A 441 -2.78 42.88 -20.74
N ALA A 442 -1.75 42.14 -20.33
CA ALA A 442 -0.91 42.49 -19.19
C ALA A 442 0.23 43.48 -19.56
N SER A 443 0.37 44.55 -18.76
CA SER A 443 1.51 45.47 -18.84
C SER A 443 2.85 44.75 -18.53
N PRO A 444 4.02 45.31 -18.89
CA PRO A 444 5.32 44.68 -18.60
C PRO A 444 5.51 44.37 -17.10
N TRP A 445 5.16 45.31 -16.22
CA TRP A 445 5.22 45.08 -14.77
C TRP A 445 4.25 43.98 -14.32
N GLN A 446 3.03 43.91 -14.89
CA GLN A 446 2.09 42.83 -14.57
C GLN A 446 2.63 41.48 -15.05
N ARG A 447 3.24 41.40 -16.23
CA ARG A 447 3.87 40.17 -16.74
C ARG A 447 4.96 39.67 -15.79
N GLN A 448 5.82 40.57 -15.34
CA GLN A 448 6.84 40.25 -14.35
C GLN A 448 6.22 39.74 -13.04
N ALA A 449 5.22 40.45 -12.49
CA ALA A 449 4.55 40.06 -11.24
C ALA A 449 3.81 38.71 -11.35
N ILE A 450 3.08 38.47 -12.45
CA ILE A 450 2.37 37.20 -12.69
C ILE A 450 3.38 36.05 -12.79
N THR A 451 4.48 36.26 -13.51
CA THR A 451 5.53 35.25 -13.67
C THR A 451 6.20 34.91 -12.34
N THR A 452 6.50 35.92 -11.51
CA THR A 452 6.98 35.73 -10.14
C THR A 452 5.99 34.91 -9.32
N ASN A 453 4.69 35.24 -9.41
CA ASN A 453 3.66 34.52 -8.68
C ASN A 453 3.49 33.07 -9.16
N LEU A 454 3.61 32.80 -10.47
CA LEU A 454 3.61 31.44 -11.01
C LEU A 454 4.78 30.61 -10.46
N TYR A 455 5.98 31.19 -10.40
CA TYR A 455 7.15 30.55 -9.80
C TYR A 455 6.92 30.20 -8.32
N HIS A 456 6.50 31.18 -7.51
CA HIS A 456 6.24 30.97 -6.08
C HIS A 456 5.04 30.04 -5.81
N SER A 457 4.05 30.04 -6.69
CA SER A 457 2.93 29.09 -6.64
C SER A 457 3.42 27.66 -6.91
N ASN A 458 4.28 27.46 -7.91
CA ASN A 458 4.89 26.16 -8.17
C ASN A 458 5.72 25.67 -6.97
N LEU A 459 6.48 26.56 -6.32
CA LEU A 459 7.22 26.22 -5.09
C LEU A 459 6.30 25.78 -3.95
N GLY A 460 5.14 26.43 -3.76
CA GLY A 460 4.19 26.01 -2.73
C GLY A 460 3.58 24.64 -3.01
N VAL A 461 3.24 24.33 -4.26
CA VAL A 461 2.82 22.96 -4.64
C VAL A 461 3.93 21.95 -4.41
N THR A 462 5.16 22.27 -4.86
CA THR A 462 6.35 21.44 -4.67
C THR A 462 6.54 21.09 -3.20
N ALA A 463 6.41 22.07 -2.29
CA ALA A 463 6.50 21.83 -0.86
C ALA A 463 5.45 20.85 -0.32
N VAL A 464 4.24 20.80 -0.87
CA VAL A 464 3.22 19.80 -0.47
C VAL A 464 3.66 18.40 -0.91
N ILE A 465 4.17 18.27 -2.13
CA ILE A 465 4.62 17.00 -2.69
C ILE A 465 5.87 16.48 -1.96
N ASP A 466 6.85 17.34 -1.72
CA ASP A 466 8.06 17.00 -0.98
C ASP A 466 7.73 16.58 0.45
N ASN A 467 6.80 17.29 1.11
CA ASN A 467 6.32 16.89 2.43
C ASN A 467 5.74 15.46 2.45
N PHE A 468 5.08 15.03 1.37
CA PHE A 468 4.63 13.64 1.21
C PHE A 468 5.82 12.69 0.98
N PHE A 469 6.76 13.02 0.10
CA PHE A 469 7.92 12.16 -0.18
C PHE A 469 8.83 11.96 1.03
N GLU A 470 9.01 13.00 1.84
CA GLU A 470 9.70 12.91 3.12
C GLU A 470 9.04 11.88 4.06
N THR A 471 7.72 11.65 3.93
CA THR A 471 7.03 10.66 4.78
C THR A 471 7.28 9.21 4.39
N VAL A 472 7.64 8.95 3.13
CA VAL A 472 7.94 7.61 2.62
C VAL A 472 9.45 7.35 2.52
N ASN A 473 10.28 8.21 3.14
CA ASN A 473 11.75 8.18 3.14
C ASN A 473 12.36 8.18 1.73
N VAL A 474 11.79 9.01 0.86
CA VAL A 474 12.34 9.29 -0.46
C VAL A 474 13.06 10.63 -0.41
N ASN A 475 14.38 10.60 -0.59
CA ASN A 475 15.22 11.80 -0.59
C ASN A 475 15.55 12.22 -2.02
N ASP A 476 15.44 13.53 -2.31
CA ASP A 476 15.86 14.30 -3.50
C ASP A 476 15.50 13.74 -4.88
N GLN A 477 15.92 12.52 -5.20
CA GLN A 477 15.71 11.82 -6.47
C GLN A 477 14.79 10.63 -6.23
N PHE A 478 13.50 10.85 -6.46
CA PHE A 478 12.48 9.88 -6.13
C PHE A 478 12.68 8.58 -6.94
N SER A 479 12.89 7.46 -6.24
CA SER A 479 12.91 6.13 -6.84
C SER A 479 12.11 5.13 -6.01
N PHE A 480 11.30 4.32 -6.69
CA PHE A 480 10.57 3.24 -6.04
C PHE A 480 11.47 2.12 -5.50
N ASP A 481 12.76 2.13 -5.83
CA ASP A 481 13.77 1.29 -5.18
C ASP A 481 13.97 1.64 -3.70
N GLN A 482 13.60 2.87 -3.30
CA GLN A 482 13.74 3.38 -1.92
C GLN A 482 12.60 2.91 -1.00
N ILE A 483 11.41 2.61 -1.54
CA ILE A 483 10.25 2.15 -0.75
C ILE A 483 10.16 0.62 -0.62
N ARG A 484 11.24 -0.11 -0.92
CA ARG A 484 11.27 -1.59 -0.96
C ARG A 484 10.90 -2.30 0.35
N TYR A 485 10.99 -1.60 1.48
CA TYR A 485 10.67 -2.14 2.80
C TYR A 485 9.19 -1.99 3.18
N TYR A 486 8.39 -1.35 2.33
CA TYR A 486 6.94 -1.38 2.45
C TYR A 486 6.36 -2.69 1.93
N SER A 487 5.22 -3.12 2.47
CA SER A 487 4.45 -4.24 1.93
C SER A 487 4.03 -3.97 0.47
N PRO A 488 3.84 -4.99 -0.38
CA PRO A 488 3.41 -4.79 -1.76
C PRO A 488 2.10 -3.98 -1.89
N GLY A 489 1.16 -4.18 -0.97
CA GLY A 489 -0.09 -3.40 -0.89
C GLY A 489 0.20 -1.92 -0.62
N SER A 490 1.06 -1.62 0.37
CA SER A 490 1.46 -0.25 0.68
C SER A 490 2.26 0.42 -0.44
N GLN A 491 3.13 -0.33 -1.12
CA GLN A 491 3.82 0.19 -2.32
C GLN A 491 2.79 0.59 -3.39
N THR A 492 1.80 -0.26 -3.67
CA THR A 492 0.65 0.04 -4.56
C THR A 492 -0.08 1.32 -4.17
N THR A 493 -0.37 1.49 -2.88
CA THR A 493 -1.03 2.71 -2.38
C THR A 493 -0.14 3.95 -2.54
N ILE A 494 1.18 3.85 -2.32
CA ILE A 494 2.14 4.94 -2.58
C ILE A 494 2.16 5.30 -4.06
N TYR A 495 2.21 4.29 -4.94
CA TYR A 495 2.17 4.47 -6.41
C TYR A 495 0.91 5.23 -6.83
N ASN A 496 -0.26 4.80 -6.37
CA ASN A 496 -1.54 5.40 -6.72
C ASN A 496 -1.66 6.83 -6.18
N PHE A 497 -1.16 7.09 -4.97
CA PHE A 497 -1.16 8.43 -4.41
C PHE A 497 -0.23 9.38 -5.18
N PHE A 498 0.97 8.92 -5.56
CA PHE A 498 1.86 9.68 -6.44
C PHE A 498 1.20 10.00 -7.78
N TYR A 499 0.58 9.01 -8.43
CA TYR A 499 -0.16 9.23 -9.67
C TYR A 499 -1.27 10.27 -9.49
N LEU A 500 -2.01 10.21 -8.39
CA LEU A 500 -3.01 11.22 -8.08
C LEU A 500 -2.41 12.63 -7.94
N LEU A 501 -1.29 12.80 -7.23
CA LEU A 501 -0.61 14.09 -7.11
C LEU A 501 -0.27 14.66 -8.49
N THR A 502 0.24 13.81 -9.39
CA THR A 502 0.55 14.21 -10.77
C THR A 502 -0.71 14.62 -11.54
N LYS A 503 -1.77 13.81 -11.43
CA LYS A 503 -3.04 14.05 -12.13
C LYS A 503 -3.74 15.31 -11.65
N VAL A 504 -3.70 15.59 -10.34
CA VAL A 504 -4.29 16.79 -9.76
C VAL A 504 -3.54 18.03 -10.22
N PHE A 505 -2.20 18.01 -10.20
CA PHE A 505 -1.42 19.16 -10.62
C PHE A 505 -1.56 19.46 -12.11
N TYR A 506 -1.51 18.43 -12.97
CA TYR A 506 -1.63 18.60 -14.42
C TYR A 506 -3.08 18.64 -14.91
N ASN A 507 -4.06 18.68 -14.00
CA ASN A 507 -5.45 18.89 -14.37
C ASN A 507 -5.66 20.32 -14.86
N GLN A 508 -6.37 20.48 -15.98
CA GLN A 508 -6.57 21.78 -16.61
C GLN A 508 -7.30 22.78 -15.67
N ASP A 509 -8.29 22.34 -14.90
CA ASP A 509 -9.02 23.22 -13.98
C ASP A 509 -8.09 23.74 -12.86
N PHE A 510 -7.19 22.89 -12.38
CA PHE A 510 -6.17 23.32 -11.41
C PHE A 510 -5.20 24.33 -12.04
N LEU A 511 -4.66 24.03 -13.23
CA LEU A 511 -3.72 24.92 -13.92
C LEU A 511 -4.35 26.29 -14.21
N GLU A 512 -5.60 26.33 -14.68
CA GLU A 512 -6.33 27.58 -14.89
C GLU A 512 -6.59 28.33 -13.57
N ALA A 513 -6.92 27.61 -12.50
CA ALA A 513 -7.07 28.20 -11.17
C ALA A 513 -5.73 28.74 -10.62
N GLN A 514 -4.61 28.11 -10.94
CA GLN A 514 -3.27 28.55 -10.59
C GLN A 514 -2.89 29.84 -11.34
N LYS A 515 -3.16 29.89 -12.65
CA LYS A 515 -2.96 31.10 -13.47
C LYS A 515 -3.80 32.26 -12.96
N LYS A 516 -5.07 32.00 -12.65
CA LYS A 516 -5.98 33.00 -12.07
C LYS A 516 -5.44 33.54 -10.75
N MET A 517 -5.00 32.66 -9.84
CA MET A 517 -4.35 33.07 -8.59
C MET A 517 -3.14 33.97 -8.85
N ALA A 518 -2.26 33.58 -9.78
CA ALA A 518 -1.07 34.37 -10.08
C ALA A 518 -1.39 35.80 -10.54
N ARG A 519 -2.51 35.98 -11.27
CA ARG A 519 -3.04 37.29 -11.68
C ARG A 519 -3.70 38.07 -10.55
N GLU A 520 -4.46 37.41 -9.67
CA GLU A 520 -5.16 38.06 -8.57
C GLU A 520 -4.20 38.52 -7.45
N TYR A 521 -3.08 37.83 -7.29
CA TYR A 521 -2.12 38.07 -6.19
C TYR A 521 -0.97 39.01 -6.56
N ILE A 522 -1.04 39.76 -7.66
CA ILE A 522 0.08 40.65 -8.10
C ILE A 522 0.52 41.68 -7.06
N ASN A 523 -0.37 42.07 -6.14
CA ASN A 523 -0.09 43.02 -5.06
C ASN A 523 0.11 42.34 -3.69
N SER A 524 0.18 41.01 -3.65
CA SER A 524 0.34 40.24 -2.42
C SER A 524 1.81 39.93 -2.12
N SER A 525 2.13 39.59 -0.86
CA SER A 525 3.45 39.08 -0.54
C SER A 525 3.69 37.70 -1.17
N LEU A 526 4.94 37.40 -1.51
CA LEU A 526 5.34 36.09 -2.06
C LEU A 526 5.01 34.94 -1.09
N SER A 527 5.09 35.19 0.22
CA SER A 527 4.64 34.24 1.25
C SER A 527 3.14 33.95 1.17
N SER A 528 2.32 34.94 0.85
CA SER A 528 0.87 34.76 0.69
C SER A 528 0.55 33.93 -0.55
N VAL A 529 1.27 34.17 -1.66
CA VAL A 529 1.17 33.35 -2.88
C VAL A 529 1.55 31.91 -2.61
N PHE A 530 2.68 31.69 -1.92
CA PHE A 530 3.15 30.37 -1.52
C PHE A 530 2.08 29.64 -0.68
N SER A 531 1.59 30.24 0.41
CA SER A 531 0.57 29.60 1.25
C SER A 531 -0.77 29.39 0.55
N ALA A 532 -1.19 30.32 -0.32
CA ALA A 532 -2.41 30.18 -1.10
C ALA A 532 -2.32 29.02 -2.09
N SER A 533 -1.16 28.83 -2.74
CA SER A 533 -0.93 27.69 -3.65
C SER A 533 -0.96 26.34 -2.94
N GLN A 534 -0.38 26.24 -1.73
CA GLN A 534 -0.49 25.05 -0.89
C GLN A 534 -1.95 24.71 -0.58
N PHE A 535 -2.71 25.72 -0.14
CA PHE A 535 -4.12 25.54 0.19
C PHE A 535 -4.95 25.14 -1.04
N GLN A 536 -4.74 25.80 -2.18
CA GLN A 536 -5.45 25.51 -3.43
C GLN A 536 -5.17 24.07 -3.87
N PHE A 537 -3.90 23.66 -3.93
CA PHE A 537 -3.54 22.30 -4.33
C PHE A 537 -4.13 21.25 -3.38
N LEU A 538 -4.03 21.46 -2.06
CA LEU A 538 -4.63 20.56 -1.07
C LEU A 538 -6.17 20.50 -1.16
N SER A 539 -6.83 21.59 -1.55
CA SER A 539 -8.28 21.62 -1.77
C SER A 539 -8.69 20.75 -2.95
N TYR A 540 -7.97 20.82 -4.07
CA TYR A 540 -8.17 19.94 -5.22
C TYR A 540 -7.85 18.48 -4.85
N LEU A 541 -6.72 18.25 -4.17
CA LEU A 541 -6.32 16.92 -3.74
C LEU A 541 -7.36 16.30 -2.81
N LYS A 542 -7.85 17.04 -1.80
CA LYS A 542 -8.85 16.54 -0.83
C LYS A 542 -10.19 16.14 -1.48
N LYS A 543 -10.58 16.81 -2.57
CA LYS A 543 -11.78 16.49 -3.35
C LYS A 543 -11.60 15.28 -4.25
N SER A 544 -10.35 14.93 -4.56
CA SER A 544 -10.03 13.85 -5.48
C SER A 544 -10.16 12.48 -4.84
N GLU A 545 -10.32 11.47 -5.69
CA GLU A 545 -10.53 10.07 -5.29
C GLU A 545 -9.65 9.11 -6.06
N ILE A 546 -9.31 7.99 -5.41
CA ILE A 546 -8.66 6.82 -6.00
C ILE A 546 -9.50 5.62 -5.61
N ASP A 547 -10.04 4.89 -6.58
CA ASP A 547 -10.87 3.70 -6.34
C ASP A 547 -11.98 3.95 -5.30
N ASN A 548 -12.71 5.05 -5.47
CA ASN A 548 -13.77 5.55 -4.57
C ASN A 548 -13.30 5.95 -3.14
N ASN A 549 -12.00 5.94 -2.86
CA ASN A 549 -11.44 6.46 -1.62
C ASN A 549 -11.01 7.90 -1.79
N LYS A 550 -11.44 8.78 -0.89
CA LYS A 550 -10.93 10.17 -0.83
C LYS A 550 -9.41 10.16 -0.69
N ALA A 551 -8.73 11.08 -1.37
CA ALA A 551 -7.27 11.13 -1.41
C ALA A 551 -6.62 11.06 -0.01
N TRP A 552 -7.15 11.81 0.95
CA TRP A 552 -6.61 11.86 2.31
C TRP A 552 -6.77 10.52 3.05
N LEU A 553 -7.87 9.81 2.79
CA LEU A 553 -8.07 8.45 3.30
C LEU A 553 -7.09 7.48 2.63
N HIS A 554 -6.89 7.62 1.32
CA HIS A 554 -5.93 6.80 0.58
C HIS A 554 -4.49 7.00 1.11
N TYR A 555 -4.11 8.22 1.47
CA TYR A 555 -2.82 8.51 2.10
C TYR A 555 -2.64 7.74 3.42
N TYR A 556 -3.67 7.75 4.28
CA TYR A 556 -3.67 6.97 5.52
C TYR A 556 -3.47 5.46 5.28
N LEU A 557 -4.11 4.90 4.24
CA LEU A 557 -4.06 3.47 3.94
C LEU A 557 -2.64 2.95 3.67
N ILE A 558 -1.72 3.81 3.20
CA ILE A 558 -0.30 3.46 2.99
C ILE A 558 0.28 2.83 4.26
N TYR A 559 0.06 3.49 5.39
CA TYR A 559 0.61 3.11 6.69
C TYR A 559 -0.17 1.99 7.35
N PHE A 560 -1.50 2.02 7.26
CA PHE A 560 -2.39 0.99 7.81
C PHE A 560 -2.10 -0.39 7.23
N ILE A 561 -2.04 -0.49 5.90
CA ILE A 561 -1.75 -1.75 5.20
C ILE A 561 -0.36 -2.26 5.60
N ASN A 562 0.61 -1.35 5.72
CA ASN A 562 1.99 -1.74 6.04
C ASN A 562 2.08 -2.36 7.43
N LEU A 563 1.47 -1.70 8.43
CA LEU A 563 1.49 -2.17 9.80
C LEU A 563 0.75 -3.51 9.95
N TYR A 564 -0.38 -3.66 9.26
CA TYR A 564 -1.15 -4.92 9.26
C TYR A 564 -0.32 -6.10 8.76
N VAL A 565 0.35 -5.95 7.62
CA VAL A 565 1.21 -7.00 7.04
C VAL A 565 2.39 -7.33 7.96
N LEU A 566 3.02 -6.32 8.56
CA LEU A 566 4.09 -6.53 9.53
C LEU A 566 3.56 -7.31 10.74
N GLN A 567 2.43 -6.90 11.32
CA GLN A 567 1.85 -7.56 12.49
C GLN A 567 1.49 -9.01 12.23
N GLU A 568 0.96 -9.33 11.04
CA GLU A 568 0.67 -10.71 10.65
C GLU A 568 1.94 -11.58 10.65
N LYS A 569 3.07 -11.05 10.16
CA LYS A 569 4.36 -11.76 10.17
C LYS A 569 4.83 -12.09 11.58
N PHE A 570 4.75 -11.13 12.51
CA PHE A 570 5.11 -11.37 13.91
C PHE A 570 4.12 -12.32 14.61
N ASN A 571 2.83 -12.24 14.30
CA ASN A 571 1.82 -13.14 14.85
C ASN A 571 2.00 -14.59 14.38
N ARG A 572 2.37 -14.80 13.12
CA ARG A 572 2.74 -16.13 12.59
C ARG A 572 3.96 -16.70 13.30
N ALA A 573 4.97 -15.88 13.60
CA ALA A 573 6.11 -16.30 14.42
C ALA A 573 5.71 -16.67 15.87
N LYS A 574 4.59 -16.13 16.38
CA LYS A 574 4.07 -16.39 17.73
C LYS A 574 3.12 -17.60 17.80
N GLN A 575 2.25 -17.82 16.81
CA GLN A 575 1.27 -18.92 16.80
C GLN A 575 1.92 -20.31 16.74
N THR A 576 3.08 -20.45 16.10
CA THR A 576 3.82 -21.72 16.10
C THR A 576 4.35 -22.14 17.48
N ILE A 577 4.20 -21.30 18.51
CA ILE A 577 4.59 -21.59 19.90
C ILE A 577 3.40 -22.13 20.72
N SER A 578 2.14 -21.78 20.38
CA SER A 578 0.98 -22.13 21.23
C SER A 578 0.14 -23.32 20.73
N GLU A 579 0.35 -23.81 19.50
CA GLU A 579 -0.31 -25.03 18.99
C GLU A 579 0.47 -26.32 19.32
N LEU A 580 1.64 -26.20 19.97
CA LEU A 580 2.46 -27.32 20.44
C LEU A 580 2.42 -27.40 21.98
N ASP A 581 1.23 -27.47 22.56
CA ASP A 581 1.10 -27.82 23.98
C ASP A 581 1.37 -29.32 24.15
N GLY A 582 2.58 -29.65 24.61
CA GLY A 582 2.84 -30.92 25.30
C GLY A 582 4.20 -31.59 25.05
N LYS A 583 5.01 -31.13 24.10
CA LYS A 583 6.41 -31.58 23.98
C LYS A 583 7.33 -30.36 23.87
N ALA A 584 7.99 -30.07 24.99
CA ALA A 584 9.15 -29.20 25.02
C ALA A 584 10.17 -29.64 23.94
N GLU A 585 10.82 -28.65 23.32
CA GLU A 585 11.87 -28.77 22.31
C GLU A 585 11.43 -28.89 20.83
N SER A 586 10.73 -27.88 20.31
CA SER A 586 11.18 -27.22 19.08
C SER A 586 10.40 -25.94 18.85
N SER A 587 10.94 -24.80 19.29
CA SER A 587 10.52 -23.51 18.73
C SER A 587 10.67 -23.58 17.22
N SER A 588 9.64 -23.17 16.47
CA SER A 588 9.73 -23.10 15.01
C SER A 588 10.94 -22.28 14.59
N GLU A 589 11.56 -22.63 13.46
CA GLU A 589 12.75 -21.94 12.95
C GLU A 589 12.54 -20.43 12.87
N ALA A 590 11.34 -19.98 12.48
CA ALA A 590 10.96 -18.57 12.46
C ALA A 590 10.94 -17.90 13.85
N ALA A 591 10.54 -18.61 14.89
CA ALA A 591 10.56 -18.11 16.27
C ALA A 591 11.99 -18.01 16.80
N LYS A 592 12.83 -19.02 16.53
CA LYS A 592 14.26 -19.00 16.89
C LYS A 592 15.01 -17.89 16.17
N GLN A 593 14.76 -17.70 14.88
CA GLN A 593 15.36 -16.62 14.08
C GLN A 593 14.92 -15.25 14.59
N LEU A 594 13.66 -15.09 14.99
CA LEU A 594 13.17 -13.85 15.60
C LEU A 594 13.86 -13.60 16.94
N ASP A 595 13.92 -14.59 17.83
CA ASP A 595 14.57 -14.42 19.15
C ASP A 595 16.07 -14.13 19.01
N ALA A 596 16.78 -14.81 18.10
CA ALA A 596 18.18 -14.52 17.79
C ALA A 596 18.38 -13.12 17.17
N THR A 597 17.45 -12.67 16.34
CA THR A 597 17.45 -11.30 15.80
C THR A 597 17.26 -10.28 16.92
N LEU A 598 16.32 -10.52 17.83
CA LEU A 598 16.06 -9.62 18.96
C LEU A 598 17.24 -9.53 19.91
N GLU A 599 17.89 -10.66 20.20
CA GLU A 599 19.10 -10.71 21.03
C GLU A 599 20.25 -9.92 20.38
N LYS A 600 20.50 -10.11 19.09
CA LYS A 600 21.53 -9.34 18.33
C LYS A 600 21.29 -7.84 18.36
N LEU A 601 20.02 -7.42 18.45
CA LEU A 601 19.61 -6.02 18.40
C LEU A 601 19.35 -5.43 19.80
N ASN A 602 19.58 -6.20 20.87
CA ASN A 602 19.29 -5.83 22.24
C ASN A 602 17.85 -5.31 22.43
N LEU A 603 16.89 -6.04 21.85
CA LEU A 603 15.45 -5.76 21.89
C LEU A 603 14.70 -6.90 22.56
N THR A 604 13.57 -6.57 23.19
CA THR A 604 12.64 -7.56 23.76
C THR A 604 11.38 -7.73 22.90
N ARG A 605 10.62 -8.80 23.14
CA ARG A 605 9.29 -8.96 22.54
C ARG A 605 8.31 -7.88 23.03
N GLU A 606 8.46 -7.42 24.28
CA GLU A 606 7.73 -6.26 24.81
C GLU A 606 8.03 -4.98 24.03
N ASP A 607 9.28 -4.76 23.60
CA ASP A 607 9.63 -3.60 22.77
C ASP A 607 8.90 -3.64 21.41
N ILE A 608 8.81 -4.82 20.78
CA ILE A 608 8.02 -5.00 19.55
C ILE A 608 6.55 -4.66 19.78
N ASN A 609 5.95 -5.20 20.84
CA ASN A 609 4.54 -4.92 21.18
C ASN A 609 4.33 -3.41 21.42
N ARG A 610 5.28 -2.73 22.08
CA ARG A 610 5.25 -1.28 22.28
C ARG A 610 5.32 -0.52 20.96
N PHE A 611 6.20 -0.94 20.03
CA PHE A 611 6.29 -0.32 18.71
C PHE A 611 4.99 -0.48 17.91
N PHE A 612 4.37 -1.67 17.93
CA PHE A 612 3.06 -1.89 17.32
C PHE A 612 1.97 -1.02 17.96
N ALA A 613 1.92 -0.94 19.29
CA ALA A 613 0.94 -0.11 19.99
C ALA A 613 1.07 1.37 19.62
N GLN A 614 2.30 1.90 19.61
CA GLN A 614 2.58 3.28 19.21
C GLN A 614 2.23 3.53 17.73
N ALA A 615 2.51 2.57 16.85
CA ALA A 615 2.17 2.67 15.44
C ALA A 615 0.65 2.68 15.23
N HIS A 616 -0.09 1.80 15.92
CA HIS A 616 -1.56 1.77 15.89
C HIS A 616 -2.18 3.06 16.39
N GLU A 617 -1.68 3.62 17.50
CA GLU A 617 -2.15 4.91 18.03
C GLU A 617 -1.97 6.03 16.99
N LYS A 618 -0.76 6.14 16.42
CA LYS A 618 -0.46 7.18 15.43
C LYS A 618 -1.24 7.00 14.14
N ILE A 619 -1.47 5.76 13.71
CA ILE A 619 -2.34 5.41 12.58
C ILE A 619 -3.77 5.88 12.88
N ALA A 620 -4.32 5.60 14.06
CA ALA A 620 -5.65 6.09 14.43
C ALA A 620 -5.73 7.64 14.46
N LEU A 621 -4.68 8.32 14.94
CA LEU A 621 -4.59 9.78 14.89
C LEU A 621 -4.54 10.31 13.45
N PHE A 622 -3.79 9.63 12.58
CA PHE A 622 -3.70 9.97 11.16
C PHE A 622 -5.07 9.81 10.50
N HIS A 623 -5.74 8.67 10.74
CA HIS A 623 -7.09 8.38 10.27
C HIS A 623 -8.04 9.51 10.67
N ASN A 624 -8.06 9.90 11.94
CA ASN A 624 -8.90 10.99 12.43
C ASN A 624 -8.61 12.32 11.69
N GLU A 625 -7.33 12.70 11.55
CA GLU A 625 -6.98 13.93 10.83
C GLU A 625 -7.39 13.86 9.34
N SER A 626 -7.35 12.67 8.72
CA SER A 626 -7.77 12.48 7.33
C SER A 626 -9.28 12.72 7.09
N TYR A 627 -10.14 12.48 8.09
CA TYR A 627 -11.59 12.72 8.03
C TYR A 627 -12.00 14.12 8.47
N LYS A 628 -11.08 14.87 9.08
CA LYS A 628 -11.42 16.14 9.72
C LYS A 628 -11.94 17.16 8.71
N LEU A 629 -13.13 17.69 8.98
CA LEU A 629 -13.65 18.89 8.34
C LEU A 629 -12.91 20.09 8.93
N THR A 630 -12.01 20.67 8.14
CA THR A 630 -11.15 21.79 8.54
C THR A 630 -11.05 22.78 7.40
N SER A 631 -11.13 24.07 7.74
CA SER A 631 -10.84 25.16 6.82
C SER A 631 -9.34 25.41 6.67
N ASN A 632 -8.51 24.87 7.57
CA ASN A 632 -7.05 24.98 7.49
C ASN A 632 -6.43 23.68 6.97
N LEU A 633 -6.50 23.50 5.65
CA LEU A 633 -6.04 22.29 4.98
C LEU A 633 -4.53 22.08 5.10
N VAL A 634 -3.74 23.16 5.06
CA VAL A 634 -2.28 23.11 5.15
C VAL A 634 -1.83 22.54 6.50
N ASN A 635 -2.37 23.06 7.60
CA ASN A 635 -2.02 22.55 8.94
C ASN A 635 -2.47 21.11 9.15
N SER A 636 -3.62 20.72 8.62
CA SER A 636 -4.07 19.32 8.71
C SER A 636 -3.17 18.39 7.90
N PHE A 637 -2.78 18.79 6.70
CA PHE A 637 -1.83 18.01 5.90
C PHE A 637 -0.46 17.89 6.58
N LEU A 638 0.07 18.98 7.15
CA LEU A 638 1.33 18.95 7.91
C LEU A 638 1.27 18.05 9.15
N LYS A 639 0.11 17.96 9.81
CA LYS A 639 -0.10 16.99 10.91
C LYS A 639 -0.10 15.56 10.40
N MET A 640 -0.77 15.31 9.28
CA MET A 640 -0.76 13.99 8.63
C MET A 640 0.66 13.61 8.22
N THR A 641 1.45 14.53 7.64
CA THR A 641 2.83 14.22 7.23
C THR A 641 3.73 13.96 8.44
N LYS A 642 3.58 14.73 9.52
CA LYS A 642 4.27 14.46 10.80
C LYS A 642 3.95 13.06 11.32
N LEU A 643 2.67 12.70 11.40
CA LEU A 643 2.24 11.36 11.82
C LEU A 643 2.77 10.28 10.87
N GLY A 644 2.72 10.51 9.55
CA GLY A 644 3.25 9.60 8.54
C GLY A 644 4.73 9.29 8.74
N ARG A 645 5.57 10.31 9.00
CA ARG A 645 7.01 10.12 9.32
C ARG A 645 7.21 9.26 10.57
N GLU A 646 6.49 9.57 11.64
CA GLU A 646 6.59 8.83 12.90
C GLU A 646 6.15 7.36 12.73
N ILE A 647 5.09 7.10 11.95
CA ILE A 647 4.63 5.74 11.64
C ILE A 647 5.63 5.03 10.72
N ASN A 648 6.21 5.73 9.75
CA ASN A 648 7.20 5.16 8.85
C ASN A 648 8.45 4.71 9.62
N GLN A 649 8.98 5.53 10.53
CA GLN A 649 10.11 5.17 11.39
C GLN A 649 9.83 3.87 12.16
N LEU A 650 8.67 3.78 12.82
CA LEU A 650 8.23 2.57 13.51
C LEU A 650 8.10 1.36 12.57
N SER A 651 7.52 1.58 11.39
CA SER A 651 7.35 0.55 10.36
C SER A 651 8.69 0.05 9.82
N GLN A 652 9.70 0.92 9.69
CA GLN A 652 11.04 0.54 9.25
C GLN A 652 11.75 -0.29 10.30
N ILE A 653 11.64 0.08 11.58
CA ILE A 653 12.14 -0.74 12.69
C ILE A 653 11.52 -2.13 12.65
N LEU A 654 10.19 -2.20 12.62
CA LEU A 654 9.44 -3.46 12.60
C LEU A 654 9.73 -4.29 11.34
N GLY A 655 9.82 -3.64 10.17
CA GLY A 655 10.16 -4.28 8.91
C GLY A 655 11.58 -4.87 8.93
N GLN A 656 12.57 -4.10 9.35
CA GLN A 656 13.95 -4.59 9.42
C GLN A 656 14.10 -5.78 10.37
N ILE A 657 13.40 -5.79 11.52
CA ILE A 657 13.35 -6.96 12.41
C ILE A 657 12.70 -8.15 11.70
N ALA A 658 11.57 -7.94 11.02
CA ALA A 658 10.83 -9.01 10.35
C ALA A 658 11.59 -9.66 9.17
N TYR A 659 12.54 -8.94 8.57
CA TYR A 659 13.31 -9.39 7.40
C TYR A 659 14.81 -9.55 7.66
N PHE A 660 15.25 -9.45 8.93
CA PHE A 660 16.67 -9.44 9.29
C PHE A 660 17.40 -10.72 8.85
N ALA A 661 16.81 -11.88 9.10
CA ALA A 661 17.41 -13.20 8.79
C ALA A 661 17.36 -13.58 7.30
N GLN A 662 16.42 -13.04 6.52
CA GLN A 662 16.30 -13.34 5.08
C GLN A 662 17.44 -12.74 4.23
N LYS A 663 18.25 -11.84 4.81
CA LYS A 663 19.37 -11.18 4.12
C LYS A 663 20.60 -12.08 3.97
N ASP A 664 20.75 -13.11 4.79
CA ASP A 664 21.93 -13.98 4.78
C ASP A 664 21.77 -15.19 3.82
N GLU A 665 20.54 -15.58 3.44
CA GLU A 665 20.31 -16.74 2.57
C GLU A 665 20.56 -16.47 1.07
N ASN A 666 20.61 -15.21 0.62
CA ASN A 666 20.83 -14.85 -0.79
C ASN A 666 22.30 -14.57 -1.14
N LYS A 667 23.26 -14.88 -0.27
CA LYS A 667 24.70 -14.70 -0.56
C LYS A 667 25.39 -15.90 -1.20
N ASP A 668 24.68 -17.00 -1.43
CA ASP A 668 25.21 -18.13 -2.22
C ASP A 668 24.53 -18.21 -3.58
N GLN A 669 25.05 -17.42 -4.52
CA GLN A 669 25.39 -17.81 -5.90
C GLN A 669 25.61 -16.53 -6.73
N ASN A 670 26.87 -16.30 -7.10
CA ASN A 670 27.36 -15.26 -8.03
C ASN A 670 27.45 -13.84 -7.48
N SER A 671 28.41 -13.59 -6.58
CA SER A 671 29.15 -12.31 -6.51
C SER A 671 30.42 -12.49 -5.69
N ALA A 672 31.50 -12.92 -6.35
CA ALA A 672 32.85 -12.74 -5.81
C ALA A 672 33.25 -11.27 -6.04
N GLY A 673 33.05 -10.43 -5.03
CA GLY A 673 33.49 -9.03 -5.06
C GLY A 673 32.77 -8.17 -4.02
N GLN A 674 33.51 -7.73 -3.01
CA GLN A 674 33.13 -6.86 -1.88
C GLN A 674 32.27 -7.53 -0.78
N SER A 675 33.00 -8.18 0.13
CA SER A 675 32.61 -8.35 1.52
C SER A 675 32.40 -6.98 2.18
N GLN A 676 31.17 -6.46 2.09
CA GLN A 676 30.71 -5.41 3.00
C GLN A 676 30.34 -6.06 4.34
N ASP A 677 31.08 -5.62 5.35
CA ASP A 677 31.15 -6.06 6.73
C ASP A 677 29.76 -6.19 7.40
N SER A 678 29.43 -7.36 7.93
CA SER A 678 28.17 -7.61 8.68
C SER A 678 28.08 -6.79 9.97
N GLY A 679 29.20 -6.26 10.47
CA GLY A 679 29.24 -5.33 11.61
C GLY A 679 28.54 -3.98 11.34
N ASN A 680 28.57 -3.48 10.09
CA ASN A 680 27.95 -2.19 9.75
C ASN A 680 26.42 -2.23 9.73
N ALA A 681 25.79 -3.37 9.44
CA ALA A 681 24.33 -3.46 9.33
C ALA A 681 23.64 -3.42 10.70
N VAL A 682 24.23 -4.07 11.71
CA VAL A 682 23.74 -4.04 13.11
C VAL A 682 23.91 -2.65 13.69
N GLN A 683 25.07 -2.01 13.46
CA GLN A 683 25.34 -0.67 13.95
C GLN A 683 24.39 0.37 13.32
N ASN A 684 24.21 0.34 12.00
CA ASN A 684 23.27 1.23 11.31
C ASN A 684 21.81 1.07 11.78
N PHE A 685 21.42 -0.14 12.23
CA PHE A 685 20.09 -0.36 12.79
C PHE A 685 19.97 0.09 14.26
N ALA A 686 21.00 -0.14 15.06
CA ALA A 686 21.09 0.36 16.42
C ALA A 686 21.02 1.89 16.45
N ASP A 687 21.70 2.55 15.51
CA ASP A 687 21.66 4.01 15.33
C ASP A 687 20.24 4.49 14.99
N LEU A 688 19.51 3.76 14.12
CA LEU A 688 18.11 4.07 13.76
C LEU A 688 17.15 3.91 14.96
N ILE A 689 17.36 2.90 15.82
CA ILE A 689 16.63 2.73 17.08
C ILE A 689 16.96 3.86 18.06
N GLN A 690 18.23 4.26 18.14
CA GLN A 690 18.68 5.33 19.02
C GLN A 690 18.13 6.69 18.58
N GLU A 691 18.15 6.99 17.29
CA GLU A 691 17.55 8.17 16.68
C GLU A 691 16.04 8.22 16.99
N TYR A 692 15.33 7.10 16.83
CA TYR A 692 13.92 6.99 17.20
C TYR A 692 13.68 7.28 18.69
N LYS A 693 14.49 6.69 19.58
CA LYS A 693 14.40 6.92 21.03
C LYS A 693 14.63 8.40 21.37
N LEU A 694 15.66 9.03 20.82
CA LEU A 694 16.00 10.45 21.03
C LEU A 694 14.89 11.37 20.52
N ALA A 695 14.37 11.13 19.31
CA ALA A 695 13.28 11.90 18.74
C ALA A 695 12.02 11.83 19.63
N ASN A 696 11.68 10.65 20.15
CA ASN A 696 10.50 10.49 20.99
C ASN A 696 10.68 11.08 22.41
N THR A 697 11.89 11.03 22.97
CA THR A 697 12.20 11.70 24.26
C THR A 697 12.14 13.23 24.12
N SER A 698 12.66 13.78 23.02
CA SER A 698 12.58 15.21 22.74
C SER A 698 11.12 15.68 22.58
N LYS A 699 10.28 14.89 21.89
CA LYS A 699 8.86 15.19 21.72
C LYS A 699 8.08 15.10 23.03
N TRP A 700 8.35 14.11 23.88
CA TRP A 700 7.77 14.05 25.21
C TRP A 700 8.14 15.28 26.04
N LEU A 701 9.40 15.73 25.95
CA LEU A 701 9.84 16.95 26.61
C LEU A 701 9.13 18.18 26.04
N GLU A 702 8.99 18.32 24.73
CA GLU A 702 8.27 19.44 24.09
C GLU A 702 6.78 19.48 24.46
N ASP A 703 6.08 18.36 24.33
CA ASP A 703 4.64 18.25 24.60
C ASP A 703 4.33 18.44 26.10
N ASN A 704 5.27 18.09 26.99
CA ASN A 704 5.11 18.23 28.43
C ASN A 704 5.83 19.45 29.02
N LEU A 705 6.63 20.20 28.24
CA LEU A 705 7.35 21.39 28.71
C LEU A 705 6.36 22.42 29.25
N LEU A 706 5.27 22.64 28.52
CA LEU A 706 4.22 23.59 28.92
C LEU A 706 3.55 23.14 30.22
N TYR A 707 3.24 21.84 30.38
CA TYR A 707 2.65 21.30 31.60
C TYR A 707 3.64 21.30 32.78
N LEU A 708 4.93 21.07 32.54
CA LEU A 708 5.99 21.19 33.53
C LEU A 708 6.17 22.64 33.97
N ILE A 709 6.18 23.60 33.02
CA ILE A 709 6.25 25.03 33.32
C ILE A 709 5.01 25.45 34.13
N ILE A 710 3.80 25.08 33.71
CA ILE A 710 2.56 25.37 34.43
C ILE A 710 2.55 24.74 35.82
N GLY A 711 2.98 23.48 35.95
CA GLY A 711 3.09 22.77 37.21
C GLY A 711 4.10 23.44 38.16
N THR A 712 5.23 23.88 37.63
CA THR A 712 6.28 24.59 38.40
C THR A 712 5.77 25.95 38.87
N ILE A 713 5.13 26.72 38.00
CA ILE A 713 4.51 28.02 38.34
C ILE A 713 3.42 27.82 39.41
N SER A 714 2.59 26.79 39.26
CA SER A 714 1.53 26.46 40.24
C SER A 714 2.13 26.08 41.59
N GLY A 715 3.19 25.28 41.59
CA GLY A 715 3.95 24.93 42.79
C GLY A 715 4.50 26.16 43.50
N ILE A 716 5.17 27.06 42.76
CA ILE A 716 5.70 28.32 43.29
C ILE A 716 4.58 29.18 43.89
N LEU A 717 3.44 29.32 43.21
CA LEU A 717 2.30 30.09 43.71
C LEU A 717 1.69 29.49 44.99
N ILE A 718 1.60 28.16 45.08
CA ILE A 718 1.14 27.47 46.28
C ILE A 718 2.14 27.71 47.42
N THR A 719 3.44 27.57 47.19
CA THR A 719 4.47 27.83 48.20
C THR A 719 4.43 29.28 48.67
N LEU A 720 4.28 30.24 47.76
CA LEU A 720 4.16 31.66 48.08
C LEU A 720 2.91 31.94 48.92
N THR A 721 1.79 31.31 48.59
CA THR A 721 0.53 31.46 49.32
C THR A 721 0.63 30.87 50.73
N VAL A 722 1.26 29.71 50.90
CA VAL A 722 1.51 29.10 52.22
C VAL A 722 2.45 29.98 53.04
N PHE A 723 3.51 30.51 52.42
CA PHE A 723 4.45 31.42 53.08
C PHE A 723 3.77 32.72 53.53
N LEU A 724 2.97 33.35 52.66
CA LEU A 724 2.17 34.54 52.98
C LEU A 724 1.14 34.26 54.08
N ARG A 725 0.44 33.12 54.05
CA ARG A 725 -0.46 32.70 55.15
C ARG A 725 0.31 32.55 56.46
N ARG A 726 1.51 31.98 56.44
CA ARG A 726 2.35 31.81 57.63
C ARG A 726 2.82 33.16 58.19
N ILE A 727 3.16 34.12 57.33
CA ILE A 727 3.47 35.50 57.74
C ILE A 727 2.25 36.18 58.36
N ILE A 728 1.08 36.09 57.73
CA ILE A 728 -0.17 36.67 58.25
C ILE A 728 -0.53 36.04 59.60
N TYR A 729 -0.39 34.73 59.72
CA TYR A 729 -0.64 34.00 60.96
C TYR A 729 0.33 34.43 62.08
N LYS A 730 1.63 34.51 61.79
CA LYS A 730 2.63 35.04 62.75
C LYS A 730 2.35 36.49 63.14
N ARG A 731 1.97 37.37 62.19
CA ARG A 731 1.56 38.75 62.49
C ARG A 731 0.33 38.78 63.39
N LYS A 732 -0.69 37.95 63.13
CA LYS A 732 -1.87 37.85 64.00
C LYS A 732 -1.52 37.34 65.39
N GLN A 733 -0.65 36.34 65.53
CA GLN A 733 -0.18 35.88 66.84
C GLN A 733 0.60 36.97 67.58
N ASN A 734 1.48 37.71 66.90
CA ASN A 734 2.20 38.83 67.51
C ASN A 734 1.25 39.96 67.95
N LEU A 735 0.22 40.27 67.16
CA LEU A 735 -0.80 41.26 67.52
C LEU A 735 -1.65 40.80 68.70
N VAL A 736 -2.03 39.52 68.77
CA VAL A 736 -2.74 38.96 69.94
C VAL A 736 -1.84 38.91 71.17
N SER A 737 -0.55 38.59 71.01
CA SER A 737 0.42 38.62 72.11
C SER A 737 0.72 40.04 72.59
N GLN A 738 0.64 41.06 71.73
CA GLN A 738 0.74 42.46 72.12
C GLN A 738 -0.54 42.95 72.81
N LYS A 739 -1.71 42.50 72.36
CA LYS A 739 -2.99 42.83 72.99
C LYS A 739 -3.09 42.23 74.41
N ASN A 740 -2.64 40.99 74.60
CA ASN A 740 -2.59 40.35 75.92
C ASN A 740 -1.50 40.91 76.85
N LYS A 741 -0.55 41.72 76.34
CA LYS A 741 0.43 42.45 77.15
C LYS A 741 0.01 43.90 77.44
N GLY A 742 -1.07 44.38 76.83
CA GLY A 742 -1.66 45.70 77.12
C GLY A 742 -2.79 45.66 78.16
N ASP A 743 -3.26 44.46 78.54
CA ASP A 743 -4.28 44.22 79.56
C ASP A 743 -3.68 43.55 80.84
N GLN A 744 -2.39 43.77 81.11
CA GLN A 744 -1.72 43.45 82.39
C GLN A 744 -1.15 44.70 83.05
#